data_AF-A0A2T4VH22-F1
#
_entry.id   AF-A0A2T4VH22-F1
#
_cell.length_a   1.000
_cell.length_b   1.000
_cell.length_c   1.000
_cell.angle_alpha   90.00
_cell.angle_beta   90.00
_cell.angle_gamma   90.00
#
_symmetry.space_group_name_H-M   'P 1'
#
loop_
_entity.id
_entity.type
_entity.pdbx_description
1 polymer ?
#
loop_
_entity_poly.entity_id
_entity_poly.type
_entity_poly.pdbx_seq_one_letter_code
_entity_poly.pdbx_strand_id
1 'polypeptide(L)'
;MCRRTFMRSVLFGASALALARCKEEKPPEVTPPPSGVYVPEVRPGEDLFAYLERKKGGFELTLYRQLIGASNAYKEGDEAAGLAAADDTSRANARTLLANTRLGDLRAHPLFEDGLFTLIEQGVDSAAANSVKGWTLGELKRFLLDQGEADIKAIMPGLSSDLIGCIVKLMTNEELIAVGAKVFNPLPGSHIGAKGYLGARIQPNSPTDHPDDIRWQVFNGWAFAVGDVVLGTNPVSSEVASVHQVENALRDTLETFGIAEVMPHCVLSHIDIQAQVEELEPGSTALWFQSLGGTEGANQTFDVTLPKMLGHAARRTGKYGLYFETGQGADGTNGHGEGFDMVVHESRKYGFARVLKQRVAQAQLGAGRAAAPWVHLNDVAGFIGPEVFRTREQLVRCCLEDIVMGKLHGLTLGLDVCSTLHMEVNLDDLDWCLEQIMPANPAYLMALPTKNDPMLSYLTTAFQDHVRIRERFGYKVDDRMWAFFQELGVIDAQGQPTEHFGDPSWVYLQYRRRKGDTRPDADILAEARTQMEQVREHGVWLAEGHGVNTWDLNPELDQEIRHLYEDGRKSIWAELPATFTSALPGAVTVVTASKDRSDYILHPPSGEQVSEPALDSLRALRDAQAGQYNVQIVISDGLNAFALTDEGHLAPYLERLHSELKAAGYKVAPQPIVVTSGRVRAGYHIGEVLYGSLPDKGSRRAILHIIGERPGSGHHAFSVYITAPTVDTWAQAGTVDHDITRVVSGIADTALVPSTAAVDTVRILERLTPP
;
A
#
# COMPACT_ATOMS: atom_id res chain seq x y z
N MET A 1 -43.40 -29.10 45.10
CA MET A 1 -44.74 -29.05 45.74
C MET A 1 -45.82 -29.18 44.66
N CYS A 2 -46.95 -29.81 44.95
CA CYS A 2 -48.04 -30.02 44.00
C CYS A 2 -49.42 -29.66 44.62
N ARG A 3 -50.25 -28.92 43.89
CA ARG A 3 -51.73 -28.75 44.04
C ARG A 3 -52.24 -28.21 42.68
N ARG A 4 -53.13 -28.89 41.93
CA ARG A 4 -54.59 -29.11 42.15
C ARG A 4 -55.41 -27.80 41.93
N THR A 5 -56.54 -27.73 41.19
CA THR A 5 -57.39 -28.78 40.56
C THR A 5 -58.38 -28.22 39.52
N PHE A 6 -59.13 -29.15 38.87
CA PHE A 6 -60.45 -29.06 38.18
C PHE A 6 -60.43 -28.77 36.65
N MET A 7 -61.36 -29.29 35.82
CA MET A 7 -62.46 -30.25 36.09
C MET A 7 -62.79 -31.24 34.92
N ARG A 8 -63.71 -32.16 35.26
CA ARG A 8 -64.57 -33.11 34.51
C ARG A 8 -65.14 -32.65 33.15
N SER A 9 -65.48 -33.46 32.13
CA SER A 9 -65.53 -34.91 31.79
C SER A 9 -66.93 -35.34 31.30
N VAL A 10 -67.03 -35.96 30.12
CA VAL A 10 -68.18 -36.78 29.67
C VAL A 10 -67.64 -38.04 28.97
N LEU A 11 -68.25 -39.20 29.25
CA LEU A 11 -67.90 -40.51 28.67
C LEU A 11 -68.69 -40.77 27.38
N PHE A 12 -68.15 -41.54 26.42
CA PHE A 12 -68.52 -42.95 26.17
C PHE A 12 -67.89 -43.50 24.88
N GLY A 13 -67.70 -44.83 24.82
CA GLY A 13 -67.53 -45.58 23.56
C GLY A 13 -66.12 -46.07 23.27
N ALA A 14 -65.90 -47.38 23.41
CA ALA A 14 -64.67 -48.06 22.97
C ALA A 14 -64.92 -48.84 21.68
N SER A 15 -63.99 -48.77 20.72
CA SER A 15 -63.56 -49.88 19.86
C SER A 15 -62.36 -49.46 19.00
N ALA A 16 -61.45 -50.39 18.75
CA ALA A 16 -60.18 -50.10 18.09
C ALA A 16 -60.27 -50.19 16.55
N LEU A 17 -59.51 -49.32 15.89
CA LEU A 17 -59.02 -49.56 14.53
C LEU A 17 -57.62 -48.95 14.42
N ALA A 18 -56.63 -49.81 14.13
CA ALA A 18 -55.26 -49.38 13.95
C ALA A 18 -55.10 -48.73 12.58
N LEU A 19 -54.77 -47.44 12.56
CA LEU A 19 -54.30 -46.73 11.37
C LEU A 19 -52.85 -46.34 11.61
N ALA A 20 -51.94 -46.89 10.81
CA ALA A 20 -50.55 -46.51 10.80
C ALA A 20 -50.46 -45.04 10.36
N ARG A 21 -50.04 -44.15 11.27
CA ARG A 21 -49.63 -42.79 10.89
C ARG A 21 -48.30 -42.88 10.17
N CYS A 22 -48.31 -42.56 8.88
CA CYS A 22 -47.09 -42.13 8.20
C CYS A 22 -46.44 -41.01 9.04
N LYS A 23 -45.15 -41.12 9.31
CA LYS A 23 -44.37 -39.96 9.70
C LYS A 23 -44.29 -39.06 8.46
N GLU A 24 -44.86 -37.87 8.54
CA GLU A 24 -44.41 -36.78 7.69
C GLU A 24 -42.97 -36.48 8.11
N GLU A 25 -42.01 -36.77 7.23
CA GLU A 25 -40.68 -36.20 7.35
C GLU A 25 -40.84 -34.69 7.21
N LYS A 26 -40.38 -33.94 8.22
CA LYS A 26 -40.22 -32.49 8.06
C LYS A 26 -39.31 -32.28 6.84
N PRO A 27 -39.62 -31.35 5.91
CA PRO A 27 -38.62 -30.92 4.96
C PRO A 27 -37.38 -30.45 5.74
N PRO A 28 -36.16 -30.72 5.25
CA PRO A 28 -34.95 -30.27 5.94
C PRO A 28 -35.03 -28.76 6.14
N GLU A 29 -34.65 -28.30 7.32
CA GLU A 29 -34.45 -26.87 7.55
C GLU A 29 -33.44 -26.38 6.52
N VAL A 30 -33.91 -25.52 5.61
CA VAL A 30 -33.04 -24.87 4.64
C VAL A 30 -32.25 -23.84 5.42
N THR A 31 -31.11 -24.27 5.95
CA THR A 31 -30.09 -23.36 6.46
C THR A 31 -29.84 -22.33 5.36
N PRO A 32 -29.94 -21.01 5.63
CA PRO A 32 -29.52 -20.02 4.64
C PRO A 32 -28.07 -20.33 4.23
N PRO A 33 -27.73 -20.16 2.94
CA PRO A 33 -26.35 -20.41 2.51
C PRO A 33 -25.39 -19.57 3.34
N PRO A 34 -24.20 -20.10 3.69
CA PRO A 34 -23.18 -19.33 4.39
C PRO A 34 -22.83 -18.05 3.59
N SER A 35 -22.42 -17.00 4.30
CA SER A 35 -21.99 -15.74 3.67
C SER A 35 -20.85 -16.01 2.69
N GLY A 36 -20.89 -15.38 1.50
CA GLY A 36 -19.91 -15.57 0.43
C GLY A 36 -20.38 -16.48 -0.72
N VAL A 37 -19.45 -16.88 -1.58
CA VAL A 37 -19.71 -17.67 -2.79
C VAL A 37 -19.85 -19.16 -2.45
N TYR A 38 -21.07 -19.70 -2.57
CA TYR A 38 -21.39 -21.08 -2.23
C TYR A 38 -21.34 -22.02 -3.45
N VAL A 39 -20.46 -23.03 -3.40
CA VAL A 39 -20.22 -24.01 -4.48
C VAL A 39 -20.29 -25.43 -3.90
N PRO A 40 -21.49 -25.99 -3.64
CA PRO A 40 -21.62 -27.22 -2.86
C PRO A 40 -21.23 -28.52 -3.59
N GLU A 41 -21.31 -28.55 -4.92
CA GLU A 41 -21.17 -29.80 -5.70
C GLU A 41 -20.65 -29.55 -7.12
N VAL A 42 -19.62 -30.31 -7.50
CA VAL A 42 -18.97 -30.31 -8.81
C VAL A 42 -19.06 -31.71 -9.41
N ARG A 43 -19.35 -31.81 -10.71
CA ARG A 43 -19.38 -33.09 -11.43
C ARG A 43 -17.97 -33.53 -11.85
N PRO A 44 -17.69 -34.84 -11.99
CA PRO A 44 -16.38 -35.32 -12.45
C PRO A 44 -15.99 -34.72 -13.82
N GLY A 45 -14.84 -34.04 -13.87
CA GLY A 45 -14.35 -33.38 -15.09
C GLY A 45 -15.09 -32.10 -15.50
N GLU A 46 -15.97 -31.57 -14.64
CA GLU A 46 -16.66 -30.30 -14.89
C GLU A 46 -15.69 -29.12 -14.75
N ASP A 47 -15.73 -28.21 -15.72
CA ASP A 47 -15.00 -26.95 -15.74
C ASP A 47 -15.94 -25.76 -15.41
N LEU A 48 -15.39 -24.54 -15.36
CA LEU A 48 -16.17 -23.34 -15.06
C LEU A 48 -17.35 -23.14 -16.02
N PHE A 49 -17.15 -23.37 -17.33
CA PHE A 49 -18.18 -23.12 -18.34
C PHE A 49 -19.30 -24.17 -18.27
N ALA A 50 -18.96 -25.45 -18.07
CA ALA A 50 -19.93 -26.51 -17.84
C ALA A 50 -20.73 -26.31 -16.54
N TYR A 51 -20.11 -25.77 -15.48
CA TYR A 51 -20.80 -25.41 -14.25
C TYR A 51 -21.76 -24.22 -14.44
N LEU A 52 -21.33 -23.17 -15.16
CA LEU A 52 -22.19 -22.04 -15.52
C LEU A 52 -23.40 -22.49 -16.35
N GLU A 53 -23.17 -23.27 -17.40
CA GLU A 53 -24.22 -23.88 -18.22
C GLU A 53 -25.22 -24.67 -17.35
N ARG A 54 -24.70 -25.50 -16.43
CA ARG A 54 -25.54 -26.31 -15.52
C ARG A 54 -26.35 -25.48 -14.52
N LYS A 55 -25.79 -24.40 -13.97
CA LYS A 55 -26.41 -23.64 -12.87
C LYS A 55 -27.21 -22.42 -13.34
N LYS A 56 -26.93 -21.89 -14.53
CA LYS A 56 -27.53 -20.66 -15.09
C LYS A 56 -28.11 -20.83 -16.50
N GLY A 57 -27.81 -21.93 -17.21
CA GLY A 57 -28.25 -22.15 -18.60
C GLY A 57 -27.48 -21.34 -19.64
N GLY A 58 -26.25 -20.93 -19.30
CA GLY A 58 -25.36 -20.16 -20.16
C GLY A 58 -24.24 -19.48 -19.36
N PHE A 59 -23.39 -18.72 -20.05
CA PHE A 59 -22.38 -17.86 -19.42
C PHE A 59 -23.07 -16.73 -18.63
N GLU A 60 -22.63 -16.53 -17.39
CA GLU A 60 -23.12 -15.47 -16.51
C GLU A 60 -21.91 -14.86 -15.78
N LEU A 61 -21.62 -13.59 -16.10
CA LEU A 61 -20.35 -12.95 -15.76
C LEU A 61 -20.13 -12.81 -14.24
N THR A 62 -21.19 -12.55 -13.47
CA THR A 62 -21.12 -12.38 -12.01
C THR A 62 -20.72 -13.70 -11.36
N LEU A 63 -21.42 -14.80 -11.70
CA LEU A 63 -21.07 -16.12 -11.19
C LEU A 63 -19.68 -16.58 -11.69
N TYR A 64 -19.28 -16.25 -12.92
CA TYR A 64 -17.94 -16.56 -13.43
C TYR A 64 -16.84 -15.91 -12.58
N ARG A 65 -16.96 -14.59 -12.33
CA ARG A 65 -16.06 -13.83 -11.46
C ARG A 65 -16.06 -14.36 -10.03
N GLN A 66 -17.23 -14.65 -9.48
CA GLN A 66 -17.40 -15.24 -8.15
C GLN A 66 -16.70 -16.60 -8.03
N LEU A 67 -16.77 -17.48 -9.03
CA LEU A 67 -16.09 -18.78 -9.01
C LEU A 67 -14.56 -18.65 -9.08
N ILE A 68 -14.05 -17.66 -9.81
CA ILE A 68 -12.60 -17.40 -9.87
C ILE A 68 -12.12 -16.75 -8.55
N GLY A 69 -12.86 -15.80 -8.00
CA GLY A 69 -12.59 -15.22 -6.67
C GLY A 69 -12.65 -16.26 -5.56
N ALA A 70 -13.66 -17.14 -5.57
CA ALA A 70 -13.81 -18.23 -4.61
C ALA A 70 -12.67 -19.26 -4.67
N SER A 71 -11.85 -19.25 -5.72
CA SER A 71 -10.65 -20.09 -5.79
C SER A 71 -9.48 -19.54 -4.94
N ASN A 72 -9.53 -18.29 -4.48
CA ASN A 72 -8.51 -17.70 -3.62
C ASN A 72 -8.43 -18.37 -2.25
N ALA A 73 -7.24 -18.30 -1.64
CA ALA A 73 -7.12 -18.39 -0.19
C ALA A 73 -7.85 -17.20 0.45
N TYR A 74 -8.48 -17.39 1.60
CA TYR A 74 -9.33 -16.37 2.23
C TYR A 74 -8.55 -15.10 2.59
N LYS A 75 -9.09 -13.94 2.19
CA LYS A 75 -8.59 -12.58 2.45
C LYS A 75 -9.78 -11.67 2.73
N GLU A 76 -9.60 -10.68 3.59
CA GLU A 76 -10.69 -9.78 4.00
C GLU A 76 -11.21 -8.96 2.81
N GLY A 77 -10.32 -8.45 1.96
CA GLY A 77 -10.71 -7.64 0.80
C GLY A 77 -11.52 -8.41 -0.25
N ASP A 78 -11.27 -9.72 -0.42
CA ASP A 78 -12.09 -10.58 -1.29
C ASP A 78 -13.46 -10.91 -0.64
N GLU A 79 -13.55 -10.96 0.69
CA GLU A 79 -14.84 -11.10 1.39
C GLU A 79 -15.66 -9.82 1.27
N ALA A 80 -15.06 -8.65 1.51
CA ALA A 80 -15.69 -7.35 1.37
C ALA A 80 -16.20 -7.09 -0.06
N ALA A 81 -15.49 -7.60 -1.07
CA ALA A 81 -15.92 -7.58 -2.48
C ALA A 81 -17.03 -8.59 -2.83
N GLY A 82 -17.42 -9.49 -1.92
CA GLY A 82 -18.41 -10.55 -2.16
C GLY A 82 -17.91 -11.69 -3.06
N LEU A 83 -16.58 -11.91 -3.09
CA LEU A 83 -15.88 -12.85 -3.96
C LEU A 83 -15.25 -14.03 -3.22
N ALA A 84 -15.05 -13.94 -1.90
CA ALA A 84 -14.56 -15.05 -1.09
C ALA A 84 -15.51 -16.26 -1.11
N ALA A 85 -14.93 -17.47 -1.08
CA ALA A 85 -15.70 -18.71 -0.94
C ALA A 85 -16.36 -18.78 0.45
N ALA A 86 -17.63 -19.21 0.49
CA ALA A 86 -18.42 -19.25 1.71
C ALA A 86 -17.94 -20.33 2.73
N ASP A 87 -17.22 -21.34 2.25
CA ASP A 87 -16.57 -22.37 3.06
C ASP A 87 -15.42 -23.03 2.25
N ASP A 88 -14.60 -23.84 2.92
CA ASP A 88 -13.48 -24.54 2.28
C ASP A 88 -13.92 -25.60 1.25
N THR A 89 -15.15 -26.12 1.37
CA THR A 89 -15.72 -27.04 0.38
C THR A 89 -15.99 -26.30 -0.93
N SER A 90 -16.58 -25.11 -0.83
CA SER A 90 -16.84 -24.19 -1.94
C SER A 90 -15.53 -23.73 -2.58
N ARG A 91 -14.50 -23.45 -1.78
CA ARG A 91 -13.15 -23.11 -2.24
C ARG A 91 -12.50 -24.25 -3.02
N ALA A 92 -12.53 -25.47 -2.49
CA ALA A 92 -11.98 -26.66 -3.13
C ALA A 92 -12.73 -27.02 -4.43
N ASN A 93 -14.05 -26.86 -4.44
CA ASN A 93 -14.88 -27.06 -5.61
C ASN A 93 -14.61 -25.99 -6.69
N ALA A 94 -14.54 -24.71 -6.33
CA ALA A 94 -14.16 -23.62 -7.23
C ALA A 94 -12.78 -23.87 -7.86
N ARG A 95 -11.78 -24.25 -7.06
CA ARG A 95 -10.44 -24.66 -7.53
C ARG A 95 -10.49 -25.84 -8.48
N THR A 96 -11.38 -26.81 -8.25
CA THR A 96 -11.55 -27.98 -9.13
C THR A 96 -12.11 -27.56 -10.50
N LEU A 97 -13.13 -26.71 -10.53
CA LEU A 97 -13.69 -26.14 -11.77
C LEU A 97 -12.61 -25.35 -12.54
N LEU A 98 -11.90 -24.46 -11.85
CA LEU A 98 -10.82 -23.66 -12.43
C LEU A 98 -9.69 -24.55 -12.97
N ALA A 99 -9.25 -25.56 -12.22
CA ALA A 99 -8.20 -26.50 -12.63
C ALA A 99 -8.56 -27.29 -13.90
N ASN A 100 -9.83 -27.65 -14.09
CA ASN A 100 -10.31 -28.35 -15.29
C ASN A 100 -10.49 -27.43 -16.51
N THR A 101 -10.52 -26.10 -16.32
CA THR A 101 -10.79 -25.14 -17.39
C THR A 101 -9.57 -24.93 -18.28
N ARG A 102 -9.77 -24.82 -19.60
CA ARG A 102 -8.68 -24.63 -20.59
C ARG A 102 -8.15 -23.20 -20.62
N LEU A 103 -6.85 -23.05 -20.87
CA LEU A 103 -6.20 -21.73 -20.98
C LEU A 103 -6.83 -20.88 -22.08
N GLY A 104 -7.12 -21.49 -23.23
CA GLY A 104 -7.75 -20.80 -24.37
C GLY A 104 -9.17 -20.31 -24.08
N ASP A 105 -9.94 -21.07 -23.29
CA ASP A 105 -11.33 -20.74 -22.99
C ASP A 105 -11.41 -19.62 -21.94
N LEU A 106 -10.53 -19.63 -20.92
CA LEU A 106 -10.37 -18.50 -19.99
C LEU A 106 -9.91 -17.22 -20.71
N ARG A 107 -8.91 -17.33 -21.61
CA ARG A 107 -8.42 -16.18 -22.38
C ARG A 107 -9.48 -15.58 -23.31
N ALA A 108 -10.42 -16.40 -23.79
CA ALA A 108 -11.55 -15.95 -24.60
C ALA A 108 -12.70 -15.32 -23.78
N HIS A 109 -12.67 -15.45 -22.45
CA HIS A 109 -13.67 -14.90 -21.53
C HIS A 109 -12.96 -14.15 -20.39
N PRO A 110 -12.37 -12.97 -20.67
CA PRO A 110 -11.67 -12.18 -19.67
C PRO A 110 -12.59 -11.76 -18.51
N LEU A 111 -12.01 -11.54 -17.34
CA LEU A 111 -12.79 -11.11 -16.16
C LEU A 111 -13.33 -9.69 -16.32
N PHE A 112 -12.59 -8.81 -17.00
CA PHE A 112 -12.98 -7.42 -17.28
C PHE A 112 -12.19 -6.86 -18.48
N GLU A 113 -12.90 -6.23 -19.42
CA GLU A 113 -12.31 -5.62 -20.61
C GLU A 113 -12.32 -4.09 -20.52
N ASP A 114 -11.13 -3.51 -20.56
CA ASP A 114 -10.86 -2.07 -20.61
C ASP A 114 -9.65 -1.78 -21.53
N GLY A 115 -9.23 -0.52 -21.62
CA GLY A 115 -8.03 -0.15 -22.40
C GLY A 115 -6.77 -0.84 -21.88
N LEU A 116 -6.67 -1.07 -20.56
CA LEU A 116 -5.52 -1.70 -19.94
C LEU A 116 -5.43 -3.19 -20.27
N PHE A 117 -6.53 -3.94 -20.16
CA PHE A 117 -6.62 -5.33 -20.61
C PHE A 117 -6.17 -5.47 -22.07
N THR A 118 -6.71 -4.60 -22.93
CA THR A 118 -6.39 -4.58 -24.37
C THR A 118 -4.91 -4.35 -24.62
N LEU A 119 -4.28 -3.42 -23.87
CA LEU A 119 -2.85 -3.14 -23.97
C LEU A 119 -1.98 -4.31 -23.47
N ILE A 120 -2.37 -4.97 -22.37
CA ILE A 120 -1.66 -6.12 -21.81
C ILE A 120 -1.70 -7.30 -22.79
N GLU A 121 -2.86 -7.58 -23.39
CA GLU A 121 -3.03 -8.66 -24.38
C GLU A 121 -2.25 -8.42 -25.67
N GLN A 122 -2.10 -7.17 -26.10
CA GLN A 122 -1.21 -6.81 -27.23
C GLN A 122 0.27 -7.09 -26.93
N GLY A 123 0.67 -7.12 -25.64
CA GLY A 123 2.01 -7.47 -25.18
C GLY A 123 2.28 -8.97 -25.03
N VAL A 124 1.28 -9.84 -25.28
CA VAL A 124 1.39 -11.31 -25.18
C VAL A 124 1.90 -11.92 -26.49
N ASP A 125 2.91 -12.79 -26.41
CA ASP A 125 3.39 -13.54 -27.57
C ASP A 125 2.31 -14.53 -28.04
N SER A 126 1.79 -14.28 -29.23
CA SER A 126 0.71 -15.09 -29.81
C SER A 126 1.15 -16.51 -30.21
N ALA A 127 2.43 -16.76 -30.50
CA ALA A 127 2.93 -18.09 -30.82
C ALA A 127 3.07 -18.94 -29.55
N ALA A 128 3.65 -18.38 -28.50
CA ALA A 128 3.74 -19.01 -27.18
C ALA A 128 2.35 -19.25 -26.58
N ALA A 129 1.42 -18.29 -26.68
CA ALA A 129 0.05 -18.49 -26.20
C ALA A 129 -0.67 -19.61 -26.97
N ASN A 130 -0.43 -19.75 -28.28
CA ASN A 130 -1.02 -20.80 -29.09
C ASN A 130 -0.45 -22.21 -28.79
N SER A 131 0.76 -22.34 -28.27
CA SER A 131 1.34 -23.66 -27.92
C SER A 131 0.72 -24.25 -26.64
N VAL A 132 0.30 -23.40 -25.70
CA VAL A 132 -0.31 -23.81 -24.42
C VAL A 132 -1.83 -23.73 -24.37
N LYS A 133 -2.51 -23.06 -25.31
CA LYS A 133 -3.98 -22.80 -25.25
C LYS A 133 -4.87 -24.03 -25.02
N GLY A 134 -4.42 -25.21 -25.47
CA GLY A 134 -5.16 -26.47 -25.35
C GLY A 134 -5.02 -27.15 -23.98
N TRP A 135 -4.09 -26.69 -23.15
CA TRP A 135 -3.90 -27.18 -21.79
C TRP A 135 -5.02 -26.66 -20.87
N THR A 136 -5.23 -27.39 -19.78
CA THR A 136 -6.00 -26.95 -18.61
C THR A 136 -5.12 -26.16 -17.63
N LEU A 137 -5.75 -25.36 -16.76
CA LEU A 137 -5.07 -24.68 -15.64
C LEU A 137 -4.32 -25.69 -14.74
N GLY A 138 -4.88 -26.89 -14.53
CA GLY A 138 -4.23 -27.99 -13.82
C GLY A 138 -3.07 -28.68 -14.57
N GLU A 139 -3.03 -28.60 -15.90
CA GLU A 139 -1.85 -28.99 -16.70
C GLU A 139 -0.75 -27.94 -16.63
N LEU A 140 -1.10 -26.66 -16.72
CA LEU A 140 -0.15 -25.56 -16.50
C LEU A 140 0.47 -25.63 -15.09
N LYS A 141 -0.33 -25.94 -14.06
CA LYS A 141 0.17 -26.15 -12.68
C LYS A 141 1.25 -27.21 -12.63
N ARG A 142 0.97 -28.41 -13.18
CA ARG A 142 1.93 -29.52 -13.22
C ARG A 142 3.17 -29.16 -14.02
N PHE A 143 3.02 -28.52 -15.17
CA PHE A 143 4.15 -28.04 -15.97
C PHE A 143 5.06 -27.09 -15.17
N LEU A 144 4.50 -26.10 -14.48
CA LEU A 144 5.25 -25.15 -13.66
C LEU A 144 5.96 -25.81 -12.47
N LEU A 145 5.43 -26.92 -11.93
CA LEU A 145 6.05 -27.67 -10.84
C LEU A 145 7.12 -28.66 -11.33
N ASP A 146 6.86 -29.37 -12.43
CA ASP A 146 7.70 -30.47 -12.92
C ASP A 146 8.88 -29.99 -13.79
N GLN A 147 8.71 -28.92 -14.57
CA GLN A 147 9.70 -28.51 -15.58
C GLN A 147 10.77 -27.54 -15.05
N GLY A 148 11.87 -27.44 -15.82
CA GLY A 148 13.00 -26.55 -15.54
C GLY A 148 12.73 -25.10 -15.93
N GLU A 149 13.58 -24.19 -15.46
CA GLU A 149 13.44 -22.75 -15.68
C GLU A 149 13.40 -22.37 -17.18
N ALA A 150 14.18 -23.05 -18.02
CA ALA A 150 14.23 -22.78 -19.46
C ALA A 150 12.89 -23.07 -20.16
N ASP A 151 12.24 -24.19 -19.82
CA ASP A 151 10.95 -24.59 -20.41
C ASP A 151 9.82 -23.68 -19.91
N ILE A 152 9.87 -23.25 -18.65
CA ILE A 152 8.93 -22.26 -18.09
C ILE A 152 9.10 -20.91 -18.80
N LYS A 153 10.33 -20.43 -18.96
CA LYS A 153 10.63 -19.19 -19.69
C LYS A 153 10.23 -19.23 -21.16
N ALA A 154 10.18 -20.40 -21.79
CA ALA A 154 9.70 -20.55 -23.16
C ALA A 154 8.19 -20.28 -23.33
N ILE A 155 7.38 -20.53 -22.29
CA ILE A 155 5.92 -20.29 -22.33
C ILE A 155 5.50 -18.95 -21.71
N MET A 156 6.28 -18.40 -20.76
CA MET A 156 5.97 -17.15 -20.04
C MET A 156 5.51 -15.97 -20.93
N PRO A 157 6.12 -15.69 -22.11
CA PRO A 157 5.66 -14.62 -23.00
C PRO A 157 4.23 -14.80 -23.51
N GLY A 158 3.74 -16.04 -23.56
CA GLY A 158 2.39 -16.40 -24.01
C GLY A 158 1.32 -16.42 -22.92
N LEU A 159 1.69 -16.15 -21.66
CA LEU A 159 0.77 -16.12 -20.54
C LEU A 159 0.17 -14.71 -20.37
N SER A 160 -1.16 -14.62 -20.29
CA SER A 160 -1.88 -13.41 -19.94
C SER A 160 -1.94 -13.21 -18.43
N SER A 161 -2.22 -11.97 -18.00
CA SER A 161 -2.36 -11.65 -16.58
C SER A 161 -3.52 -12.39 -15.92
N ASP A 162 -4.67 -12.55 -16.59
CA ASP A 162 -5.79 -13.34 -16.04
C ASP A 162 -5.38 -14.82 -15.81
N LEU A 163 -4.58 -15.42 -16.71
CA LEU A 163 -4.08 -16.79 -16.53
C LEU A 163 -3.03 -16.89 -15.41
N ILE A 164 -2.13 -15.91 -15.28
CA ILE A 164 -1.14 -15.85 -14.19
C ILE A 164 -1.82 -15.61 -12.84
N GLY A 165 -2.86 -14.77 -12.80
CA GLY A 165 -3.68 -14.54 -11.61
C GLY A 165 -4.45 -15.80 -11.22
N CYS A 166 -4.98 -16.55 -12.20
CA CYS A 166 -5.68 -17.81 -11.94
C CYS A 166 -4.78 -18.94 -11.43
N ILE A 167 -3.54 -19.06 -11.93
CA ILE A 167 -2.71 -20.24 -11.62
C ILE A 167 -2.24 -20.27 -10.16
N VAL A 168 -1.92 -19.12 -9.56
CA VAL A 168 -1.47 -19.05 -8.16
C VAL A 168 -2.56 -19.44 -7.15
N LYS A 169 -3.84 -19.24 -7.50
CA LYS A 169 -5.01 -19.68 -6.72
C LYS A 169 -5.04 -21.18 -6.49
N LEU A 170 -4.50 -21.95 -7.44
CA LEU A 170 -4.49 -23.41 -7.41
C LEU A 170 -3.28 -23.99 -6.64
N MET A 171 -2.30 -23.16 -6.26
CA MET A 171 -1.08 -23.60 -5.58
C MET A 171 -1.17 -23.46 -4.06
N THR A 172 -0.64 -24.43 -3.34
CA THR A 172 -0.30 -24.30 -1.91
C THR A 172 0.89 -23.36 -1.72
N ASN A 173 1.18 -22.94 -0.48
CA ASN A 173 2.35 -22.10 -0.20
C ASN A 173 3.67 -22.83 -0.54
N GLU A 174 3.74 -24.15 -0.30
CA GLU A 174 4.89 -24.98 -0.70
C GLU A 174 5.08 -25.03 -2.22
N GLU A 175 3.99 -25.12 -2.98
CA GLU A 175 4.02 -25.10 -4.45
C GLU A 175 4.40 -23.72 -4.99
N LEU A 176 3.93 -22.63 -4.38
CA LEU A 176 4.34 -21.26 -4.71
C LEU A 176 5.84 -21.06 -4.45
N ILE A 177 6.35 -21.52 -3.29
CA ILE A 177 7.78 -21.54 -2.98
C ILE A 177 8.56 -22.35 -4.02
N ALA A 178 8.08 -23.53 -4.40
CA ALA A 178 8.75 -24.39 -5.37
C ALA A 178 8.84 -23.77 -6.78
N VAL A 179 7.85 -22.98 -7.20
CA VAL A 179 7.92 -22.23 -8.47
C VAL A 179 8.79 -20.98 -8.33
N GLY A 180 8.64 -20.22 -7.23
CA GLY A 180 9.46 -19.04 -6.93
C GLY A 180 10.96 -19.36 -6.89
N ALA A 181 11.35 -20.47 -6.27
CA ALA A 181 12.74 -20.95 -6.18
C ALA A 181 13.34 -21.49 -7.51
N LYS A 182 12.57 -21.49 -8.60
CA LYS A 182 12.99 -21.93 -9.94
C LYS A 182 13.09 -20.83 -10.98
N VAL A 183 12.27 -19.78 -10.94
CA VAL A 183 12.22 -18.73 -11.99
C VAL A 183 12.88 -17.45 -11.51
N PHE A 184 13.88 -16.94 -12.25
CA PHE A 184 14.63 -15.73 -11.87
C PHE A 184 14.77 -14.76 -13.03
N ASN A 185 14.51 -13.47 -12.78
CA ASN A 185 14.60 -12.42 -13.79
C ASN A 185 15.53 -11.32 -13.26
N PRO A 186 16.86 -11.48 -13.37
CA PRO A 186 17.80 -10.51 -12.83
C PRO A 186 17.79 -9.19 -13.62
N LEU A 187 18.12 -8.08 -12.95
CA LEU A 187 18.29 -6.78 -13.60
C LEU A 187 19.56 -6.78 -14.49
N PRO A 188 19.53 -6.19 -15.70
CA PRO A 188 20.62 -6.28 -16.66
C PRO A 188 21.96 -5.76 -16.12
N GLY A 189 23.00 -6.61 -16.14
CA GLY A 189 24.34 -6.27 -15.67
C GLY A 189 24.52 -6.31 -14.14
N SER A 190 23.62 -6.98 -13.43
CA SER A 190 23.65 -7.19 -11.97
C SER A 190 23.24 -8.62 -11.60
N HIS A 191 23.41 -8.99 -10.33
CA HIS A 191 22.83 -10.18 -9.72
C HIS A 191 21.52 -9.90 -8.95
N ILE A 192 21.01 -8.66 -8.94
CA ILE A 192 19.74 -8.31 -8.30
C ILE A 192 18.60 -9.10 -8.96
N GLY A 193 17.91 -9.96 -8.21
CA GLY A 193 16.89 -10.87 -8.72
C GLY A 193 17.42 -12.17 -9.36
N ALA A 194 18.71 -12.47 -9.22
CA ALA A 194 19.29 -13.77 -9.52
C ALA A 194 19.10 -14.76 -8.37
N LYS A 195 19.20 -16.06 -8.67
CA LYS A 195 19.08 -17.13 -7.67
C LYS A 195 20.19 -17.03 -6.61
N GLY A 196 19.80 -17.01 -5.34
CA GLY A 196 20.71 -16.90 -4.21
C GLY A 196 21.14 -15.47 -3.85
N TYR A 197 20.55 -14.46 -4.49
CA TYR A 197 20.77 -13.05 -4.15
C TYR A 197 19.49 -12.45 -3.56
N LEU A 198 19.65 -11.56 -2.57
CA LEU A 198 18.57 -10.80 -1.95
C LEU A 198 19.03 -9.35 -1.76
N GLY A 199 18.54 -8.49 -2.65
CA GLY A 199 18.84 -7.07 -2.60
C GLY A 199 18.04 -6.32 -1.53
N ALA A 200 18.45 -5.09 -1.29
CA ALA A 200 17.76 -4.12 -0.45
C ALA A 200 17.56 -2.79 -1.19
N ARG A 201 16.32 -2.28 -1.19
CA ARG A 201 16.03 -0.86 -1.41
C ARG A 201 16.19 -0.15 -0.08
N ILE A 202 17.12 0.80 0.03
CA ILE A 202 17.07 1.75 1.15
C ILE A 202 15.89 2.69 0.87
N GLN A 203 15.05 2.91 1.87
CA GLN A 203 13.96 3.88 1.83
C GLN A 203 14.25 5.02 2.82
N PRO A 204 15.11 6.00 2.46
CA PRO A 204 15.48 7.06 3.37
C PRO A 204 14.42 8.16 3.31
N ASN A 205 13.27 7.92 3.94
CA ASN A 205 12.18 8.89 4.06
C ASN A 205 12.49 9.91 5.17
N SER A 206 12.20 11.19 4.96
CA SER A 206 12.26 12.23 6.01
C SER A 206 10.86 12.79 6.25
N PRO A 207 10.45 13.04 7.51
CA PRO A 207 9.19 13.75 7.80
C PRO A 207 9.10 15.17 7.20
N THR A 208 10.21 15.73 6.70
CA THR A 208 10.27 17.10 6.17
C THR A 208 11.03 17.22 4.84
N ASP A 209 11.31 16.11 4.16
CA ASP A 209 12.20 16.03 2.98
C ASP A 209 13.63 16.57 3.22
N HIS A 210 14.09 16.60 4.48
CA HIS A 210 15.37 17.23 4.81
C HIS A 210 16.57 16.41 4.28
N PRO A 211 17.45 16.99 3.44
CA PRO A 211 18.50 16.25 2.74
C PRO A 211 19.48 15.49 3.62
N ASP A 212 19.72 15.95 4.84
CA ASP A 212 20.66 15.28 5.75
C ASP A 212 20.01 14.06 6.41
N ASP A 213 18.73 14.09 6.81
CA ASP A 213 17.99 12.92 7.32
C ASP A 213 18.00 11.78 6.29
N ILE A 214 17.82 12.15 5.02
CA ILE A 214 17.83 11.25 3.87
C ILE A 214 19.24 10.64 3.72
N ARG A 215 20.28 11.48 3.73
CA ARG A 215 21.67 11.02 3.56
C ARG A 215 22.15 10.15 4.73
N TRP A 216 21.78 10.49 5.95
CA TRP A 216 22.17 9.74 7.14
C TRP A 216 21.54 8.36 7.20
N GLN A 217 20.31 8.17 6.71
CA GLN A 217 19.70 6.85 6.56
C GLN A 217 20.42 6.00 5.49
N VAL A 218 20.92 6.60 4.41
CA VAL A 218 21.76 5.89 3.42
C VAL A 218 23.09 5.46 4.05
N PHE A 219 23.77 6.35 4.77
CA PHE A 219 24.98 6.00 5.51
C PHE A 219 24.74 4.90 6.54
N ASN A 220 23.58 4.92 7.19
CA ASN A 220 23.20 3.92 8.16
C ASN A 220 23.01 2.53 7.52
N GLY A 221 22.29 2.42 6.40
CA GLY A 221 22.15 1.15 5.68
C GLY A 221 23.49 0.58 5.21
N TRP A 222 24.36 1.42 4.66
CA TRP A 222 25.69 1.02 4.23
C TRP A 222 26.61 0.61 5.38
N ALA A 223 26.44 1.16 6.59
CA ALA A 223 27.16 0.71 7.78
C ALA A 223 26.88 -0.77 8.12
N PHE A 224 25.69 -1.28 7.79
CA PHE A 224 25.31 -2.70 7.95
C PHE A 224 25.52 -3.55 6.67
N ALA A 225 26.20 -3.02 5.65
CA ALA A 225 26.31 -3.65 4.32
C ALA A 225 24.94 -3.96 3.66
N VAL A 226 23.98 -3.05 3.82
CA VAL A 226 22.62 -3.12 3.25
C VAL A 226 22.40 -1.97 2.27
N GLY A 227 21.76 -2.25 1.13
CA GLY A 227 21.36 -1.24 0.14
C GLY A 227 22.14 -1.36 -1.17
N ASP A 228 21.61 -2.14 -2.11
CA ASP A 228 22.26 -2.48 -3.39
C ASP A 228 21.33 -2.40 -4.62
N VAL A 229 20.04 -2.09 -4.44
CA VAL A 229 19.03 -2.08 -5.52
C VAL A 229 18.74 -0.69 -6.03
N VAL A 230 18.38 0.22 -5.12
CA VAL A 230 18.04 1.62 -5.38
C VAL A 230 18.08 2.38 -4.05
N LEU A 231 18.48 3.65 -4.08
CA LEU A 231 18.17 4.61 -3.01
C LEU A 231 16.83 5.28 -3.36
N GLY A 232 15.74 4.90 -2.68
CA GLY A 232 14.38 5.26 -3.08
C GLY A 232 13.59 5.98 -2.00
N THR A 233 13.56 7.32 -2.03
CA THR A 233 12.82 8.15 -1.04
C THR A 233 11.41 8.45 -1.50
N ASN A 234 10.42 8.26 -0.63
CA ASN A 234 9.08 8.82 -0.81
C ASN A 234 9.09 10.28 -0.31
N PRO A 235 8.76 11.28 -1.15
CA PRO A 235 8.77 12.67 -0.73
C PRO A 235 7.47 13.05 -0.01
N VAL A 236 7.57 13.93 0.98
CA VAL A 236 6.42 14.62 1.59
C VAL A 236 5.84 15.66 0.63
N SER A 237 6.71 16.38 -0.08
CA SER A 237 6.36 17.44 -1.01
C SER A 237 6.45 17.00 -2.47
N SER A 238 5.32 17.08 -3.18
CA SER A 238 5.27 16.86 -4.64
C SER A 238 5.65 18.10 -5.47
N GLU A 239 6.17 19.16 -4.84
CA GLU A 239 6.66 20.34 -5.56
C GLU A 239 7.99 20.01 -6.28
N VAL A 240 8.10 20.36 -7.56
CA VAL A 240 9.24 20.01 -8.45
C VAL A 240 10.60 20.39 -7.82
N ALA A 241 10.68 21.53 -7.13
CA ALA A 241 11.91 21.99 -6.48
C ALA A 241 12.32 21.11 -5.27
N SER A 242 11.37 20.54 -4.54
CA SER A 242 11.65 19.66 -3.41
C SER A 242 12.12 18.28 -3.90
N VAL A 243 11.43 17.73 -4.90
CA VAL A 243 11.85 16.48 -5.58
C VAL A 243 13.25 16.63 -6.17
N HIS A 244 13.56 17.74 -6.85
CA HIS A 244 14.92 18.03 -7.36
C HIS A 244 15.97 18.12 -6.24
N GLN A 245 15.65 18.71 -5.09
CA GLN A 245 16.57 18.78 -3.95
C GLN A 245 16.89 17.38 -3.38
N VAL A 246 15.89 16.50 -3.28
CA VAL A 246 16.08 15.12 -2.79
C VAL A 246 16.82 14.26 -3.83
N GLU A 247 16.45 14.32 -5.11
CA GLU A 247 17.18 13.66 -6.22
C GLU A 247 18.67 14.04 -6.18
N ASN A 248 18.97 15.31 -5.97
CA ASN A 248 20.35 15.80 -5.82
C ASN A 248 21.07 15.23 -4.61
N ALA A 249 20.42 15.12 -3.45
CA ALA A 249 21.03 14.58 -2.24
C ALA A 249 21.41 13.09 -2.40
N LEU A 250 20.54 12.32 -3.06
CA LEU A 250 20.78 10.91 -3.37
C LEU A 250 21.89 10.74 -4.44
N ARG A 251 21.79 11.50 -5.54
CA ARG A 251 22.79 11.51 -6.62
C ARG A 251 24.18 11.88 -6.11
N ASP A 252 24.30 12.98 -5.37
CA ASP A 252 25.58 13.46 -4.83
C ASP A 252 26.25 12.41 -3.92
N THR A 253 25.44 11.67 -3.16
CA THR A 253 25.92 10.56 -2.33
C THR A 253 26.50 9.43 -3.20
N LEU A 254 25.75 8.97 -4.21
CA LEU A 254 26.21 7.92 -5.14
C LEU A 254 27.45 8.33 -5.95
N GLU A 255 27.51 9.57 -6.42
CA GLU A 255 28.63 10.12 -7.19
C GLU A 255 29.88 10.28 -6.32
N THR A 256 29.74 10.74 -5.07
CA THR A 256 30.87 10.90 -4.13
C THR A 256 31.57 9.59 -3.84
N PHE A 257 30.81 8.49 -3.74
CA PHE A 257 31.35 7.15 -3.56
C PHE A 257 31.70 6.43 -4.88
N GLY A 258 31.46 7.05 -6.05
CA GLY A 258 31.78 6.48 -7.35
C GLY A 258 30.86 5.34 -7.82
N ILE A 259 29.69 5.18 -7.20
CA ILE A 259 28.79 4.03 -7.38
C ILE A 259 27.48 4.36 -8.12
N ALA A 260 27.32 5.56 -8.67
CA ALA A 260 26.16 5.94 -9.50
C ALA A 260 25.97 5.02 -10.74
N GLU A 261 27.06 4.42 -11.24
CA GLU A 261 27.02 3.40 -12.30
C GLU A 261 26.83 1.96 -11.77
N VAL A 262 26.64 1.76 -10.46
CA VAL A 262 26.35 0.46 -9.86
C VAL A 262 24.90 0.38 -9.41
N MET A 263 24.42 1.44 -8.74
CA MET A 263 23.11 1.56 -8.12
C MET A 263 22.44 2.89 -8.53
N PRO A 264 21.14 2.89 -8.91
CA PRO A 264 20.37 4.10 -9.17
C PRO A 264 19.82 4.73 -7.89
N HIS A 265 19.35 5.98 -8.02
CA HIS A 265 18.46 6.66 -7.07
C HIS A 265 17.09 6.96 -7.71
N CYS A 266 16.10 7.27 -6.87
CA CYS A 266 14.77 7.67 -7.31
C CYS A 266 14.00 8.39 -6.18
N VAL A 267 13.27 9.45 -6.51
CA VAL A 267 12.28 10.06 -5.63
C VAL A 267 10.88 9.68 -6.11
N LEU A 268 10.14 8.95 -5.26
CA LEU A 268 8.87 8.29 -5.55
C LEU A 268 7.68 9.28 -5.60
N SER A 269 7.84 10.39 -6.33
CA SER A 269 6.75 11.31 -6.67
C SER A 269 5.98 10.85 -7.91
N HIS A 270 4.87 11.51 -8.25
CA HIS A 270 4.16 11.23 -9.50
C HIS A 270 5.08 11.39 -10.73
N ILE A 271 4.97 10.52 -11.72
CA ILE A 271 5.92 10.41 -12.86
C ILE A 271 6.11 11.72 -13.64
N ASP A 272 5.06 12.55 -13.74
CA ASP A 272 5.15 13.86 -14.41
C ASP A 272 6.04 14.86 -13.66
N ILE A 273 6.19 14.73 -12.33
CA ILE A 273 7.07 15.59 -11.52
C ILE A 273 8.53 15.19 -11.75
N GLN A 274 8.85 13.89 -11.71
CA GLN A 274 10.19 13.38 -12.02
C GLN A 274 10.60 13.71 -13.47
N ALA A 275 9.65 13.66 -14.41
CA ALA A 275 9.90 14.09 -15.79
C ALA A 275 10.18 15.60 -15.92
N GLN A 276 9.54 16.45 -15.11
CA GLN A 276 9.84 17.88 -15.04
C GLN A 276 11.21 18.16 -14.39
N VAL A 277 11.58 17.42 -13.34
CA VAL A 277 12.91 17.51 -12.71
C VAL A 277 14.02 17.19 -13.72
N GLU A 278 13.85 16.12 -14.50
CA GLU A 278 14.77 15.74 -15.58
C GLU A 278 14.82 16.77 -16.74
N GLU A 279 13.74 17.52 -16.97
CA GLU A 279 13.71 18.61 -17.95
C GLU A 279 14.41 19.89 -17.45
N LEU A 280 14.37 20.14 -16.14
CA LEU A 280 15.11 21.24 -15.50
C LEU A 280 16.61 20.97 -15.45
N GLU A 281 17.00 19.74 -15.13
CA GLU A 281 18.39 19.30 -15.09
C GLU A 281 18.53 17.87 -15.67
N PRO A 282 18.89 17.74 -16.96
CA PRO A 282 19.07 16.43 -17.59
C PRO A 282 20.16 15.59 -16.91
N GLY A 283 19.83 14.34 -16.58
CA GLY A 283 20.68 13.44 -15.78
C GLY A 283 20.55 13.64 -14.26
N SER A 284 19.58 14.41 -13.78
CA SER A 284 19.26 14.46 -12.34
C SER A 284 18.49 13.22 -11.87
N THR A 285 17.68 12.58 -12.74
CA THR A 285 16.85 11.41 -12.39
C THR A 285 17.42 10.10 -12.97
N ALA A 286 17.78 9.15 -12.10
CA ALA A 286 18.21 7.83 -12.58
C ALA A 286 17.02 6.96 -13.00
N LEU A 287 16.02 6.77 -12.14
CA LEU A 287 14.77 6.05 -12.47
C LEU A 287 13.58 7.00 -12.44
N TRP A 288 12.51 6.65 -13.17
CA TRP A 288 11.19 7.24 -12.93
C TRP A 288 10.24 6.23 -12.29
N PHE A 289 9.73 6.57 -11.12
CA PHE A 289 8.74 5.82 -10.36
C PHE A 289 7.30 6.08 -10.82
N GLN A 290 6.39 5.10 -10.67
CA GLN A 290 4.94 5.31 -10.64
C GLN A 290 4.20 4.14 -9.95
N SER A 291 3.24 4.43 -9.07
CA SER A 291 2.26 3.45 -8.57
C SER A 291 1.26 3.08 -9.68
N LEU A 292 0.91 1.79 -9.83
CA LEU A 292 0.04 1.29 -10.91
C LEU A 292 -1.27 0.66 -10.41
N GLY A 293 -2.37 0.92 -11.12
CA GLY A 293 -3.65 0.23 -10.98
C GLY A 293 -3.81 -0.96 -11.95
N GLY A 294 -4.64 -1.94 -11.57
CA GLY A 294 -5.01 -3.12 -12.35
C GLY A 294 -6.13 -2.88 -13.39
N THR A 295 -6.78 -1.71 -13.34
CA THR A 295 -7.75 -1.24 -14.33
C THR A 295 -7.44 0.18 -14.80
N GLU A 296 -7.96 0.58 -15.96
CA GLU A 296 -7.84 1.96 -16.46
C GLU A 296 -8.50 2.97 -15.50
N GLY A 297 -9.61 2.61 -14.85
CA GLY A 297 -10.24 3.41 -13.80
C GLY A 297 -9.34 3.61 -12.58
N ALA A 298 -8.76 2.53 -12.03
CA ALA A 298 -7.85 2.60 -10.89
C ALA A 298 -6.59 3.43 -11.18
N ASN A 299 -6.11 3.45 -12.43
CA ASN A 299 -5.00 4.32 -12.82
C ASN A 299 -5.42 5.80 -12.87
N GLN A 300 -6.65 6.12 -13.28
CA GLN A 300 -7.15 7.50 -13.31
C GLN A 300 -7.24 8.14 -11.92
N THR A 301 -7.46 7.35 -10.85
CA THR A 301 -7.36 7.82 -9.45
C THR A 301 -6.01 8.46 -9.13
N PHE A 302 -4.94 8.06 -9.84
CA PHE A 302 -3.58 8.55 -9.67
C PHE A 302 -3.14 9.57 -10.75
N ASP A 303 -4.06 10.09 -11.57
CA ASP A 303 -3.76 10.83 -12.82
C ASP A 303 -2.87 10.05 -13.82
N VAL A 304 -2.96 8.71 -13.78
CA VAL A 304 -2.21 7.84 -14.70
C VAL A 304 -3.11 7.45 -15.88
N THR A 305 -2.61 7.66 -17.10
CA THR A 305 -3.25 7.17 -18.34
C THR A 305 -2.28 6.34 -19.17
N LEU A 306 -2.81 5.39 -19.93
CA LEU A 306 -1.98 4.49 -20.76
C LEU A 306 -1.10 5.26 -21.76
N PRO A 307 -1.58 6.31 -22.46
CA PRO A 307 -0.73 7.12 -23.34
C PRO A 307 0.37 7.88 -22.59
N LYS A 308 0.08 8.40 -21.38
CA LYS A 308 1.07 9.09 -20.51
C LYS A 308 2.22 8.13 -20.17
N MET A 309 1.91 6.93 -19.68
CA MET A 309 2.91 5.93 -19.31
C MET A 309 3.72 5.40 -20.51
N LEU A 310 3.07 5.13 -21.64
CA LEU A 310 3.76 4.71 -22.87
C LEU A 310 4.66 5.82 -23.44
N GLY A 311 4.29 7.09 -23.24
CA GLY A 311 5.09 8.27 -23.57
C GLY A 311 6.32 8.38 -22.68
N HIS A 312 6.17 8.29 -21.37
CA HIS A 312 7.30 8.32 -20.42
C HIS A 312 8.26 7.15 -20.61
N ALA A 313 7.75 5.93 -20.78
CA ALA A 313 8.57 4.75 -21.10
C ALA A 313 9.35 4.92 -22.42
N ALA A 314 8.82 5.67 -23.40
CA ALA A 314 9.52 5.98 -24.65
C ALA A 314 10.69 6.98 -24.46
N ARG A 315 10.68 7.78 -23.40
CA ARG A 315 11.74 8.76 -23.08
C ARG A 315 12.95 8.13 -22.39
N ARG A 316 12.76 7.01 -21.67
CA ARG A 316 13.85 6.32 -20.94
C ARG A 316 14.73 5.50 -21.90
N THR A 317 15.63 6.19 -22.58
CA THR A 317 16.64 5.61 -23.49
C THR A 317 17.96 5.26 -22.81
N GLY A 318 18.12 5.61 -21.52
CA GLY A 318 19.33 5.41 -20.73
C GLY A 318 19.55 3.96 -20.27
N LYS A 319 20.46 3.80 -19.30
CA LYS A 319 20.68 2.54 -18.59
C LYS A 319 19.52 2.21 -17.65
N TYR A 320 19.16 3.18 -16.83
CA TYR A 320 18.09 3.10 -15.85
C TYR A 320 16.75 3.48 -16.51
N GLY A 321 15.73 2.64 -16.31
CA GLY A 321 14.43 2.74 -16.95
C GLY A 321 13.38 3.35 -16.03
N LEU A 322 12.54 2.47 -15.48
CA LEU A 322 11.36 2.77 -14.69
C LEU A 322 11.34 1.92 -13.42
N TYR A 323 10.62 2.41 -12.42
CA TYR A 323 10.34 1.72 -11.17
C TYR A 323 8.83 1.79 -10.92
N PHE A 324 8.21 0.72 -10.42
CA PHE A 324 6.79 0.72 -10.11
C PHE A 324 6.48 0.17 -8.71
N GLU A 325 5.40 0.67 -8.13
CA GLU A 325 4.77 0.05 -6.97
C GLU A 325 3.35 -0.40 -7.28
N THR A 326 2.98 -1.45 -6.58
CA THR A 326 1.78 -2.25 -6.76
C THR A 326 1.32 -2.76 -5.39
N GLY A 327 0.22 -3.51 -5.28
CA GLY A 327 -0.39 -3.74 -3.97
C GLY A 327 -1.77 -4.34 -4.07
N GLN A 328 -1.92 -5.59 -3.65
CA GLN A 328 -3.24 -6.23 -3.58
C GLN A 328 -4.21 -5.41 -2.72
N GLY A 329 -5.43 -5.21 -3.23
CA GLY A 329 -6.51 -4.47 -2.56
C GLY A 329 -6.66 -3.01 -2.97
N ALA A 330 -5.60 -2.36 -3.49
CA ALA A 330 -5.62 -0.92 -3.81
C ALA A 330 -6.75 -0.51 -4.77
N ASP A 331 -7.01 -1.33 -5.79
CA ASP A 331 -8.09 -1.13 -6.77
C ASP A 331 -9.46 -1.16 -6.09
N GLY A 332 -9.68 -2.14 -5.21
CA GLY A 332 -10.93 -2.31 -4.47
C GLY A 332 -11.20 -1.18 -3.49
N THR A 333 -10.19 -0.77 -2.70
CA THR A 333 -10.33 0.33 -1.74
C THR A 333 -10.50 1.70 -2.40
N ASN A 334 -10.01 1.87 -3.62
CA ASN A 334 -10.25 3.08 -4.43
C ASN A 334 -11.57 3.02 -5.25
N GLY A 335 -12.44 2.03 -5.01
CA GLY A 335 -13.74 1.91 -5.68
C GLY A 335 -13.71 1.27 -7.07
N HIS A 336 -12.55 0.80 -7.53
CA HIS A 336 -12.29 0.22 -8.85
C HIS A 336 -12.10 -1.31 -8.81
N GLY A 337 -12.79 -1.99 -7.88
CA GLY A 337 -12.76 -3.46 -7.77
C GLY A 337 -13.41 -4.20 -8.96
N GLU A 338 -14.27 -3.51 -9.74
CA GLU A 338 -14.91 -4.00 -10.98
C GLU A 338 -15.60 -5.38 -10.91
N GLY A 339 -15.85 -5.89 -9.69
CA GLY A 339 -16.46 -7.19 -9.42
C GLY A 339 -15.54 -8.40 -9.65
N PHE A 340 -14.21 -8.23 -9.68
CA PHE A 340 -13.26 -9.35 -9.73
C PHE A 340 -12.15 -9.20 -8.67
N ASP A 341 -11.45 -10.30 -8.39
CA ASP A 341 -10.69 -10.46 -7.13
C ASP A 341 -9.30 -9.81 -7.15
N MET A 342 -8.76 -9.56 -5.95
CA MET A 342 -7.54 -8.78 -5.76
C MET A 342 -6.30 -9.39 -6.43
N VAL A 343 -6.22 -10.72 -6.53
CA VAL A 343 -5.06 -11.42 -7.12
C VAL A 343 -4.99 -11.18 -8.62
N VAL A 344 -6.15 -11.07 -9.31
CA VAL A 344 -6.14 -10.79 -10.75
C VAL A 344 -5.93 -9.30 -11.06
N HIS A 345 -6.44 -8.39 -10.22
CA HIS A 345 -6.08 -6.96 -10.29
C HIS A 345 -4.56 -6.77 -10.22
N GLU A 346 -3.93 -7.43 -9.25
CA GLU A 346 -2.49 -7.38 -9.03
C GLU A 346 -1.70 -7.99 -10.20
N SER A 347 -2.11 -9.17 -10.66
CA SER A 347 -1.56 -9.79 -11.87
C SER A 347 -1.62 -8.87 -13.11
N ARG A 348 -2.67 -8.04 -13.24
CA ARG A 348 -2.82 -7.08 -14.34
C ARG A 348 -1.86 -5.89 -14.21
N LYS A 349 -1.53 -5.42 -13.01
CA LYS A 349 -0.45 -4.42 -12.80
C LYS A 349 0.90 -4.95 -13.30
N TYR A 350 1.19 -6.23 -13.04
CA TYR A 350 2.40 -6.88 -13.57
C TYR A 350 2.35 -7.02 -15.10
N GLY A 351 1.18 -7.30 -15.67
CA GLY A 351 0.92 -7.21 -17.10
C GLY A 351 1.30 -5.84 -17.67
N PHE A 352 0.90 -4.76 -17.00
CA PHE A 352 1.21 -3.40 -17.41
C PHE A 352 2.71 -3.10 -17.33
N ALA A 353 3.34 -3.43 -16.19
CA ALA A 353 4.79 -3.28 -15.99
C ALA A 353 5.61 -4.05 -17.04
N ARG A 354 5.13 -5.23 -17.48
CA ARG A 354 5.73 -6.00 -18.59
C ARG A 354 5.68 -5.24 -19.92
N VAL A 355 4.54 -4.61 -20.26
CA VAL A 355 4.41 -3.78 -21.47
C VAL A 355 5.32 -2.54 -21.38
N LEU A 356 5.38 -1.87 -20.24
CA LEU A 356 6.25 -0.71 -20.04
C LEU A 356 7.75 -1.08 -20.12
N LYS A 357 8.14 -2.25 -19.59
CA LYS A 357 9.49 -2.83 -19.77
C LYS A 357 9.83 -3.11 -21.23
N GLN A 358 8.88 -3.66 -22.01
CA GLN A 358 9.03 -3.83 -23.46
C GLN A 358 9.17 -2.46 -24.17
N ARG A 359 8.44 -1.43 -23.72
CA ARG A 359 8.51 -0.08 -24.30
C ARG A 359 9.86 0.61 -24.04
N VAL A 360 10.43 0.46 -22.85
CA VAL A 360 11.80 0.92 -22.53
C VAL A 360 12.84 0.20 -23.39
N ALA A 361 12.71 -1.12 -23.60
CA ALA A 361 13.61 -1.86 -24.49
C ALA A 361 13.56 -1.35 -25.93
N GLN A 362 12.37 -1.02 -26.45
CA GLN A 362 12.22 -0.38 -27.77
C GLN A 362 12.86 1.02 -27.81
N ALA A 363 12.74 1.80 -26.75
CA ALA A 363 13.35 3.14 -26.66
C ALA A 363 14.89 3.06 -26.69
N GLN A 364 15.49 2.14 -25.94
CA GLN A 364 16.93 1.86 -25.96
C GLN A 364 17.41 1.45 -27.37
N LEU A 365 16.70 0.53 -28.04
CA LEU A 365 17.00 0.11 -29.42
C LEU A 365 16.89 1.28 -30.41
N GLY A 366 15.84 2.10 -30.29
CA GLY A 366 15.64 3.30 -31.11
C GLY A 366 16.73 4.36 -30.92
N ALA A 367 17.34 4.42 -29.74
CA ALA A 367 18.50 5.24 -29.41
C ALA A 367 19.86 4.60 -29.78
N GLY A 368 19.86 3.44 -30.46
CA GLY A 368 21.09 2.76 -30.88
C GLY A 368 21.82 1.98 -29.77
N ARG A 369 21.16 1.72 -28.64
CA ARG A 369 21.69 0.89 -27.54
C ARG A 369 21.17 -0.54 -27.64
N ALA A 370 21.87 -1.48 -27.00
CA ALA A 370 21.31 -2.82 -26.78
C ALA A 370 20.09 -2.74 -25.84
N ALA A 371 19.09 -3.60 -26.08
CA ALA A 371 17.94 -3.74 -25.20
C ALA A 371 18.38 -4.37 -23.85
N ALA A 372 18.41 -3.54 -22.82
CA ALA A 372 18.76 -3.89 -21.45
C ALA A 372 17.92 -3.02 -20.49
N PRO A 373 16.58 -3.21 -20.46
CA PRO A 373 15.70 -2.35 -19.66
C PRO A 373 15.87 -2.66 -18.17
N TRP A 374 16.51 -1.74 -17.43
CA TRP A 374 16.48 -1.75 -15.98
C TRP A 374 15.09 -1.26 -15.51
N VAL A 375 14.16 -2.21 -15.43
CA VAL A 375 12.79 -2.00 -14.96
C VAL A 375 12.47 -3.06 -13.92
N HIS A 376 12.15 -2.61 -12.71
CA HIS A 376 11.77 -3.43 -11.56
C HIS A 376 10.52 -2.85 -10.89
N LEU A 377 9.94 -3.61 -9.97
CA LEU A 377 8.80 -3.21 -9.17
C LEU A 377 8.76 -3.97 -7.84
N ASN A 378 7.96 -3.48 -6.90
CA ASN A 378 7.51 -4.26 -5.75
C ASN A 378 6.00 -4.20 -5.58
N ASP A 379 5.45 -5.28 -5.04
CA ASP A 379 4.18 -5.24 -4.31
C ASP A 379 4.43 -4.61 -2.93
N VAL A 380 3.43 -3.90 -2.40
CA VAL A 380 3.44 -3.32 -1.05
C VAL A 380 2.41 -4.04 -0.18
N ALA A 381 2.81 -5.20 0.35
CA ALA A 381 1.94 -6.13 1.06
C ALA A 381 1.68 -5.65 2.49
N GLY A 382 0.41 -5.34 2.81
CA GLY A 382 -0.02 -4.94 4.17
C GLY A 382 -0.11 -3.42 4.42
N PHE A 383 0.17 -2.58 3.43
CA PHE A 383 0.18 -1.11 3.60
C PHE A 383 -1.21 -0.48 3.77
N ILE A 384 -2.23 -1.11 3.19
CA ILE A 384 -3.61 -0.62 3.23
C ILE A 384 -4.17 -0.78 4.65
N GLY A 385 -4.34 -2.02 5.12
CA GLY A 385 -4.79 -2.30 6.48
C GLY A 385 -5.56 -3.62 6.64
N PRO A 386 -6.21 -3.84 7.81
CA PRO A 386 -6.96 -5.05 8.15
C PRO A 386 -8.24 -5.26 7.32
N GLU A 387 -8.68 -4.27 6.53
CA GLU A 387 -9.74 -4.39 5.53
C GLU A 387 -9.31 -5.19 4.29
N VAL A 388 -7.99 -5.35 4.06
CA VAL A 388 -7.43 -6.22 3.02
C VAL A 388 -6.80 -7.47 3.64
N PHE A 389 -5.92 -7.28 4.63
CA PHE A 389 -5.15 -8.33 5.29
C PHE A 389 -5.16 -8.13 6.82
N ARG A 390 -5.91 -8.97 7.55
CA ARG A 390 -5.95 -8.93 9.01
C ARG A 390 -4.81 -9.71 9.65
N THR A 391 -4.46 -10.89 9.09
CA THR A 391 -3.55 -11.85 9.70
C THR A 391 -2.20 -11.97 8.98
N ARG A 392 -1.17 -12.40 9.73
CA ARG A 392 0.16 -12.69 9.19
C ARG A 392 0.15 -13.82 8.16
N GLU A 393 -0.74 -14.81 8.29
CA GLU A 393 -0.90 -15.89 7.32
C GLU A 393 -1.47 -15.39 5.99
N GLN A 394 -2.37 -14.41 6.01
CA GLN A 394 -2.84 -13.71 4.80
C GLN A 394 -1.72 -12.92 4.13
N LEU A 395 -0.88 -12.23 4.93
CA LEU A 395 0.27 -11.47 4.44
C LEU A 395 1.30 -12.38 3.74
N VAL A 396 1.72 -13.48 4.38
CA VAL A 396 2.60 -14.50 3.76
C VAL A 396 1.99 -15.06 2.48
N ARG A 397 0.66 -15.30 2.48
CA ARG A 397 -0.03 -15.82 1.29
C ARG A 397 0.02 -14.84 0.13
N CYS A 398 -0.22 -13.54 0.38
CA CYS A 398 -0.10 -12.47 -0.61
C CYS A 398 1.28 -12.49 -1.26
N CYS A 399 2.33 -12.28 -0.44
CA CYS A 399 3.72 -12.23 -0.87
C CYS A 399 4.14 -13.45 -1.72
N LEU A 400 3.72 -14.68 -1.36
CA LEU A 400 4.04 -15.88 -2.13
C LEU A 400 3.31 -15.96 -3.48
N GLU A 401 2.07 -15.48 -3.56
CA GLU A 401 1.35 -15.36 -4.83
C GLU A 401 2.04 -14.33 -5.73
N ASP A 402 2.37 -13.16 -5.18
CA ASP A 402 2.97 -12.04 -5.91
C ASP A 402 4.36 -12.38 -6.44
N ILE A 403 5.22 -13.02 -5.63
CA ILE A 403 6.53 -13.55 -6.08
C ILE A 403 6.38 -14.40 -7.34
N VAL A 404 5.41 -15.33 -7.36
CA VAL A 404 5.19 -16.20 -8.52
C VAL A 404 4.60 -15.43 -9.69
N MET A 405 3.60 -14.56 -9.45
CA MET A 405 2.97 -13.78 -10.51
C MET A 405 3.97 -12.81 -11.19
N GLY A 406 4.74 -12.04 -10.42
CA GLY A 406 5.77 -11.15 -10.95
C GLY A 406 6.87 -11.89 -11.70
N LYS A 407 7.31 -13.05 -11.17
CA LYS A 407 8.30 -13.90 -11.86
C LYS A 407 7.77 -14.45 -13.18
N LEU A 408 6.52 -14.90 -13.25
CA LEU A 408 5.89 -15.40 -14.49
C LEU A 408 5.64 -14.30 -15.53
N HIS A 409 5.50 -13.04 -15.12
CA HIS A 409 5.49 -11.88 -16.04
C HIS A 409 6.89 -11.50 -16.59
N GLY A 410 7.96 -12.16 -16.14
CA GLY A 410 9.33 -11.84 -16.58
C GLY A 410 9.93 -10.61 -15.91
N LEU A 411 9.44 -10.26 -14.72
CA LEU A 411 9.80 -9.06 -13.97
C LEU A 411 10.75 -9.37 -12.81
N THR A 412 11.55 -8.37 -12.46
CA THR A 412 12.33 -8.35 -11.22
C THR A 412 11.42 -7.79 -10.12
N LEU A 413 10.84 -8.68 -9.32
CA LEU A 413 9.87 -8.34 -8.28
C LEU A 413 10.54 -8.37 -6.89
N GLY A 414 10.50 -7.25 -6.18
CA GLY A 414 10.72 -7.17 -4.74
C GLY A 414 9.41 -7.13 -3.96
N LEU A 415 9.48 -7.06 -2.64
CA LEU A 415 8.31 -6.96 -1.76
C LEU A 415 8.56 -5.95 -0.64
N ASP A 416 7.59 -5.08 -0.40
CA ASP A 416 7.45 -4.44 0.91
C ASP A 416 6.59 -5.36 1.77
N VAL A 417 7.20 -6.08 2.71
CA VAL A 417 6.46 -6.92 3.66
C VAL A 417 6.23 -6.07 4.90
N CYS A 418 5.02 -5.56 5.02
CA CYS A 418 4.74 -4.49 5.95
C CYS A 418 3.46 -4.68 6.76
N SER A 419 3.33 -3.88 7.81
CA SER A 419 2.16 -3.85 8.69
C SER A 419 1.86 -2.42 9.10
N THR A 420 0.58 -2.08 9.11
CA THR A 420 0.09 -0.84 9.70
C THR A 420 -0.29 -1.09 11.16
N LEU A 421 -0.19 -0.09 12.03
CA LEU A 421 -0.42 -0.29 13.48
C LEU A 421 -1.84 -0.75 13.85
N HIS A 422 -2.80 -0.78 12.93
CA HIS A 422 -4.16 -1.28 13.16
C HIS A 422 -4.41 -2.72 12.67
N MET A 423 -3.41 -3.37 12.08
CA MET A 423 -3.43 -4.82 11.82
C MET A 423 -3.14 -5.62 13.10
N GLU A 424 -3.34 -6.94 13.06
CA GLU A 424 -2.95 -7.85 14.15
C GLU A 424 -1.47 -8.30 14.03
N VAL A 425 -0.79 -7.92 12.95
CA VAL A 425 0.61 -8.24 12.65
C VAL A 425 1.55 -7.26 13.38
N ASN A 426 2.27 -7.74 14.39
CA ASN A 426 3.26 -6.96 15.14
C ASN A 426 4.69 -7.11 14.57
N LEU A 427 5.67 -6.48 15.23
CA LEU A 427 7.10 -6.51 14.85
C LEU A 427 7.67 -7.94 14.73
N ASP A 428 7.33 -8.83 15.66
CA ASP A 428 7.83 -10.21 15.70
C ASP A 428 7.09 -11.10 14.68
N ASP A 429 5.83 -10.79 14.36
CA ASP A 429 5.08 -11.43 13.26
C ASP A 429 5.61 -11.02 11.88
N LEU A 430 6.12 -9.80 11.70
CA LEU A 430 6.83 -9.42 10.47
C LEU A 430 8.09 -10.27 10.28
N ASP A 431 8.85 -10.54 11.34
CA ASP A 431 10.01 -11.43 11.27
C ASP A 431 9.63 -12.86 10.86
N TRP A 432 8.52 -13.37 11.40
CA TRP A 432 7.97 -14.65 11.00
C TRP A 432 7.53 -14.66 9.52
N CYS A 433 6.83 -13.60 9.07
CA CYS A 433 6.38 -13.45 7.69
C CYS A 433 7.55 -13.50 6.71
N LEU A 434 8.60 -12.71 6.99
CA LEU A 434 9.84 -12.70 6.21
C LEU A 434 10.43 -14.12 6.11
N GLU A 435 10.56 -14.82 7.24
CA GLU A 435 11.09 -16.20 7.25
C GLU A 435 10.26 -17.20 6.42
N GLN A 436 8.93 -17.04 6.34
CA GLN A 436 8.08 -17.91 5.51
C GLN A 436 8.25 -17.65 4.01
N ILE A 437 8.46 -16.39 3.60
CA ILE A 437 8.52 -16.02 2.18
C ILE A 437 9.93 -16.19 1.58
N MET A 438 10.98 -16.12 2.41
CA MET A 438 12.37 -16.17 1.94
C MET A 438 12.71 -17.40 1.07
N PRO A 439 12.25 -18.63 1.35
CA PRO A 439 12.47 -19.79 0.48
C PRO A 439 12.05 -19.60 -1.00
N ALA A 440 11.10 -18.70 -1.30
CA ALA A 440 10.70 -18.36 -2.67
C ALA A 440 11.65 -17.38 -3.38
N ASN A 441 12.65 -16.84 -2.65
CA ASN A 441 13.70 -15.91 -3.06
C ASN A 441 13.14 -14.72 -3.89
N PRO A 442 12.46 -13.74 -3.25
CA PRO A 442 12.16 -12.46 -3.90
C PRO A 442 13.46 -11.76 -4.33
N ALA A 443 13.37 -10.81 -5.26
CA ALA A 443 14.57 -10.14 -5.77
C ALA A 443 15.19 -9.18 -4.74
N TYR A 444 14.34 -8.49 -3.98
CA TYR A 444 14.73 -7.55 -2.93
C TYR A 444 13.59 -7.31 -1.92
N LEU A 445 13.93 -6.70 -0.79
CA LEU A 445 12.99 -6.12 0.16
C LEU A 445 13.30 -4.63 0.39
N MET A 446 12.39 -3.92 1.03
CA MET A 446 12.63 -2.59 1.59
C MET A 446 13.60 -2.67 2.79
N ALA A 447 14.18 -1.54 3.18
CA ALA A 447 15.19 -1.48 4.21
C ALA A 447 15.20 -0.11 4.89
N LEU A 448 14.88 -0.11 6.19
CA LEU A 448 14.88 1.04 7.10
C LEU A 448 15.85 0.85 8.27
N PRO A 449 16.21 1.91 9.02
CA PRO A 449 16.99 1.80 10.25
C PRO A 449 16.43 0.84 11.31
N THR A 450 15.11 0.84 11.54
CA THR A 450 14.51 0.27 12.76
C THR A 450 13.14 -0.40 12.54
N LYS A 451 12.83 -0.82 11.31
CA LYS A 451 11.50 -1.24 10.81
C LYS A 451 10.46 -0.11 10.71
N ASN A 452 10.52 0.92 11.55
CA ASN A 452 9.58 2.03 11.53
C ASN A 452 9.87 3.03 10.42
N ASP A 453 8.88 3.36 9.59
CA ASP A 453 8.97 4.48 8.66
C ASP A 453 8.57 5.80 9.36
N PRO A 454 9.45 6.82 9.38
CA PRO A 454 9.20 8.04 10.14
C PRO A 454 8.11 8.93 9.50
N MET A 455 7.70 8.66 8.25
CA MET A 455 6.78 9.49 7.48
C MET A 455 5.51 8.73 7.09
N LEU A 456 5.65 7.54 6.49
CA LEU A 456 4.52 6.74 6.00
C LEU A 456 3.72 6.03 7.10
N SER A 457 4.17 6.11 8.36
CA SER A 457 3.43 5.62 9.54
C SER A 457 3.04 4.14 9.45
N TYR A 458 4.02 3.32 9.07
CA TYR A 458 3.91 1.87 8.92
C TYR A 458 5.24 1.18 9.29
N LEU A 459 5.18 -0.15 9.44
CA LEU A 459 6.31 -0.99 9.80
C LEU A 459 6.71 -1.86 8.61
N THR A 460 7.99 -1.91 8.26
CA THR A 460 8.57 -2.76 7.21
C THR A 460 9.85 -3.46 7.70
N THR A 461 10.74 -3.85 6.79
CA THR A 461 11.98 -4.59 7.00
C THR A 461 13.11 -3.64 7.39
N ALA A 462 13.88 -3.98 8.42
CA ALA A 462 15.04 -3.23 8.88
C ALA A 462 16.35 -3.68 8.21
N PHE A 463 17.41 -2.88 8.31
CA PHE A 463 18.77 -3.28 7.90
C PHE A 463 19.19 -4.60 8.58
N GLN A 464 18.84 -4.75 9.85
CA GLN A 464 19.07 -5.93 10.68
C GLN A 464 18.43 -7.20 10.09
N ASP A 465 17.21 -7.10 9.55
CA ASP A 465 16.54 -8.25 8.93
C ASP A 465 17.30 -8.75 7.71
N HIS A 466 17.85 -7.85 6.89
CA HIS A 466 18.68 -8.23 5.75
C HIS A 466 19.92 -9.01 6.19
N VAL A 467 20.59 -8.59 7.27
CA VAL A 467 21.74 -9.32 7.85
C VAL A 467 21.31 -10.72 8.32
N ARG A 468 20.27 -10.80 9.16
CA ARG A 468 19.70 -12.06 9.71
C ARG A 468 19.29 -13.04 8.61
N ILE A 469 18.59 -12.55 7.59
CA ILE A 469 18.05 -13.34 6.48
C ILE A 469 19.18 -13.84 5.57
N ARG A 470 20.16 -12.97 5.23
CA ARG A 470 21.29 -13.35 4.39
C ARG A 470 22.12 -14.45 5.04
N GLU A 471 22.38 -14.37 6.34
CA GLU A 471 23.07 -15.43 7.08
C GLU A 471 22.23 -16.73 7.12
N ARG A 472 20.95 -16.64 7.51
CA ARG A 472 20.08 -17.82 7.67
C ARG A 472 19.83 -18.59 6.38
N PHE A 473 19.67 -17.90 5.25
CA PHE A 473 19.33 -18.51 3.96
C PHE A 473 20.52 -18.60 2.99
N GLY A 474 21.70 -18.08 3.36
CA GLY A 474 22.89 -18.05 2.51
C GLY A 474 22.78 -17.11 1.31
N TYR A 475 22.00 -16.04 1.44
CA TYR A 475 21.79 -15.07 0.36
C TYR A 475 22.86 -13.99 0.30
N LYS A 476 23.08 -13.48 -0.91
CA LYS A 476 24.11 -12.50 -1.24
C LYS A 476 23.55 -11.13 -1.63
N VAL A 477 24.37 -10.11 -1.42
CA VAL A 477 24.29 -8.78 -2.04
C VAL A 477 24.80 -8.85 -3.47
N ASP A 478 24.38 -7.94 -4.36
CA ASP A 478 25.05 -7.77 -5.66
C ASP A 478 26.58 -7.60 -5.49
N ASP A 479 27.37 -8.42 -6.19
CA ASP A 479 28.82 -8.52 -5.96
C ASP A 479 29.57 -7.18 -6.06
N ARG A 480 29.07 -6.23 -6.87
CA ARG A 480 29.66 -4.90 -7.04
C ARG A 480 29.47 -4.03 -5.79
N MET A 481 28.29 -4.12 -5.16
CA MET A 481 28.01 -3.44 -3.90
C MET A 481 28.66 -4.15 -2.71
N TRP A 482 28.81 -5.48 -2.77
CA TRP A 482 29.61 -6.20 -1.77
C TRP A 482 31.08 -5.75 -1.78
N ALA A 483 31.68 -5.61 -2.96
CA ALA A 483 33.03 -5.05 -3.10
C ALA A 483 33.12 -3.59 -2.61
N PHE A 484 32.08 -2.79 -2.83
CA PHE A 484 31.99 -1.43 -2.27
C PHE A 484 31.95 -1.44 -0.73
N PHE A 485 31.19 -2.33 -0.09
CA PHE A 485 31.17 -2.44 1.37
C PHE A 485 32.51 -2.91 1.96
N GLN A 486 33.29 -3.69 1.19
CA GLN A 486 34.69 -4.02 1.53
C GLN A 486 35.62 -2.81 1.39
N GLU A 487 35.49 -2.00 0.34
CA GLU A 487 36.24 -0.73 0.19
C GLU A 487 35.86 0.29 1.28
N LEU A 488 34.60 0.32 1.68
CA LEU A 488 34.09 1.15 2.77
C LEU A 488 34.64 0.69 4.13
N GLY A 489 35.14 -0.54 4.25
CA GLY A 489 35.76 -1.07 5.46
C GLY A 489 34.77 -1.49 6.55
N VAL A 490 33.47 -1.61 6.24
CA VAL A 490 32.44 -2.11 7.17
C VAL A 490 32.41 -3.64 7.24
N ILE A 491 32.90 -4.30 6.18
CA ILE A 491 33.15 -5.74 6.12
C ILE A 491 34.56 -6.00 5.58
N ASP A 492 35.16 -7.12 5.96
CA ASP A 492 36.51 -7.51 5.54
C ASP A 492 36.53 -8.26 4.20
N ALA A 493 37.73 -8.67 3.75
CA ALA A 493 37.93 -9.43 2.52
C ALA A 493 37.28 -10.84 2.53
N GLN A 494 36.85 -11.34 3.69
CA GLN A 494 36.10 -12.59 3.87
C GLN A 494 34.58 -12.33 3.96
N GLY A 495 34.15 -11.07 3.99
CA GLY A 495 32.76 -10.66 4.15
C GLY A 495 32.28 -10.69 5.60
N GLN A 496 33.19 -10.64 6.58
CA GLN A 496 32.88 -10.57 8.01
C GLN A 496 32.82 -9.11 8.48
N PRO A 497 31.91 -8.75 9.40
CA PRO A 497 31.87 -7.43 10.06
C PRO A 497 33.21 -6.99 10.66
N THR A 498 33.55 -5.71 10.47
CA THR A 498 34.72 -5.07 11.08
C THR A 498 34.33 -4.28 12.34
N GLU A 499 35.30 -3.56 12.94
CA GLU A 499 35.05 -2.59 14.02
C GLU A 499 34.20 -1.36 13.58
N HIS A 500 33.92 -1.21 12.28
CA HIS A 500 33.07 -0.16 11.72
C HIS A 500 31.69 -0.66 11.27
N PHE A 501 31.38 -1.94 11.47
CA PHE A 501 30.07 -2.48 11.12
C PHE A 501 29.00 -1.90 12.06
N GLY A 502 27.96 -1.30 11.47
CA GLY A 502 26.92 -0.58 12.22
C GLY A 502 27.35 0.81 12.72
N ASP A 503 28.45 1.40 12.24
CA ASP A 503 28.86 2.80 12.53
C ASP A 503 28.55 3.74 11.34
N PRO A 504 27.46 4.53 11.37
CA PRO A 504 27.15 5.52 10.33
C PRO A 504 28.16 6.68 10.31
N SER A 505 28.80 7.00 11.44
CA SER A 505 29.75 8.10 11.56
C SER A 505 31.06 7.80 10.82
N TRP A 506 31.46 6.53 10.77
CA TRP A 506 32.52 6.04 9.90
C TRP A 506 32.19 6.25 8.41
N VAL A 507 30.98 5.88 7.97
CA VAL A 507 30.54 6.08 6.58
C VAL A 507 30.53 7.57 6.22
N TYR A 508 30.12 8.44 7.15
CA TYR A 508 30.21 9.89 6.98
C TYR A 508 31.66 10.39 6.86
N LEU A 509 32.58 9.89 7.69
CA LEU A 509 34.00 10.21 7.57
C LEU A 509 34.52 9.83 6.17
N GLN A 510 34.18 8.63 5.69
CA GLN A 510 34.55 8.16 4.36
C GLN A 510 33.95 9.00 3.22
N TYR A 511 32.72 9.49 3.39
CA TYR A 511 32.09 10.46 2.49
C TYR A 511 32.86 11.80 2.45
N ARG A 512 33.15 12.38 3.62
CA ARG A 512 33.89 13.66 3.72
C ARG A 512 35.31 13.56 3.17
N ARG A 513 36.00 12.43 3.36
CA ARG A 513 37.33 12.17 2.77
C ARG A 513 37.26 12.11 1.25
N ARG A 514 36.25 11.46 0.66
CA ARG A 514 36.03 11.47 -0.81
C ARG A 514 35.64 12.86 -1.36
N LYS A 515 34.96 13.71 -0.58
CA LYS A 515 34.77 15.15 -0.87
C LYS A 515 36.05 16.00 -0.75
N GLY A 516 37.18 15.44 -0.33
CA GLY A 516 38.45 16.16 -0.16
C GLY A 516 38.54 16.98 1.13
N ASP A 517 37.73 16.68 2.15
CA ASP A 517 37.85 17.30 3.47
C ASP A 517 39.20 16.93 4.11
N THR A 518 39.92 17.92 4.62
CA THR A 518 41.26 17.78 5.21
C THR A 518 41.32 18.01 6.72
N ARG A 519 40.18 18.28 7.37
CA ARG A 519 40.10 18.41 8.84
C ARG A 519 40.47 17.08 9.51
N PRO A 520 41.01 17.07 10.75
CA PRO A 520 41.23 15.85 11.54
C PRO A 520 40.00 14.93 11.62
N ASP A 521 40.20 13.60 11.67
CA ASP A 521 39.09 12.63 11.76
C ASP A 521 38.18 12.93 12.97
N ALA A 522 38.78 13.30 14.11
CA ALA A 522 38.06 13.62 15.34
C ALA A 522 37.06 14.80 15.18
N ASP A 523 37.39 15.80 14.36
CA ASP A 523 36.53 16.96 14.12
C ASP A 523 35.33 16.58 13.22
N ILE A 524 35.58 15.71 12.23
CA ILE A 524 34.54 15.19 11.33
C ILE A 524 33.60 14.23 12.08
N LEU A 525 34.14 13.39 12.96
CA LEU A 525 33.35 12.50 13.83
C LEU A 525 32.59 13.27 14.92
N ALA A 526 33.05 14.46 15.32
CA ALA A 526 32.27 15.36 16.18
C ALA A 526 31.08 15.98 15.43
N GLU A 527 31.30 16.46 14.19
CA GLU A 527 30.23 16.93 13.31
C GLU A 527 29.21 15.82 13.00
N ALA A 528 29.68 14.58 12.79
CA ALA A 528 28.83 13.40 12.58
C ALA A 528 27.83 13.22 13.72
N ARG A 529 28.31 13.17 14.98
CA ARG A 529 27.44 12.99 16.15
C ARG A 529 26.38 14.10 16.26
N THR A 530 26.77 15.36 16.07
CA THR A 530 25.81 16.48 16.11
C THR A 530 24.78 16.42 14.98
N GLN A 531 25.14 15.96 13.78
CA GLN A 531 24.16 15.76 12.71
C GLN A 531 23.24 14.56 12.99
N MET A 532 23.75 13.46 13.55
CA MET A 532 22.93 12.30 13.93
C MET A 532 21.95 12.65 15.07
N GLU A 533 22.37 13.48 16.03
CA GLU A 533 21.50 14.08 17.05
C GLU A 533 20.37 14.91 16.41
N GLN A 534 20.68 15.77 15.43
CA GLN A 534 19.68 16.57 14.70
C GLN A 534 18.70 15.73 13.87
N VAL A 535 19.19 14.70 13.18
CA VAL A 535 18.35 13.74 12.43
C VAL A 535 17.38 13.01 13.37
N ARG A 536 17.83 12.71 14.59
CA ARG A 536 16.97 12.14 15.64
C ARG A 536 15.95 13.17 16.17
N GLU A 537 16.33 14.44 16.34
CA GLU A 537 15.40 15.54 16.68
C GLU A 537 14.32 15.73 15.61
N HIS A 538 14.60 15.41 14.34
CA HIS A 538 13.62 15.40 13.24
C HIS A 538 12.74 14.13 13.17
N GLY A 539 12.83 13.22 14.15
CA GLY A 539 12.02 11.99 14.17
C GLY A 539 12.58 10.82 13.36
N VAL A 540 13.89 10.80 13.08
CA VAL A 540 14.53 9.70 12.34
C VAL A 540 15.53 8.96 13.24
N TRP A 541 15.10 7.79 13.74
CA TRP A 541 15.92 6.91 14.57
C TRP A 541 16.92 6.10 13.73
N LEU A 542 18.18 6.50 13.72
CA LEU A 542 19.27 5.72 13.11
C LEU A 542 19.69 4.55 14.02
N ALA A 543 20.09 3.41 13.43
CA ALA A 543 20.62 2.28 14.16
C ALA A 543 22.15 2.37 14.31
N GLU A 544 22.65 2.23 15.55
CA GLU A 544 24.09 2.34 15.86
C GLU A 544 24.61 1.10 16.60
N GLY A 545 25.68 0.51 16.10
CA GLY A 545 26.23 -0.76 16.59
C GLY A 545 25.26 -1.93 16.40
N HIS A 546 25.41 -2.95 17.24
CA HIS A 546 24.52 -4.12 17.25
C HIS A 546 24.42 -4.73 18.65
N GLY A 547 23.44 -5.61 18.85
CA GLY A 547 23.28 -6.40 20.07
C GLY A 547 24.24 -7.60 20.15
N VAL A 548 23.75 -8.75 20.61
CA VAL A 548 24.58 -9.96 20.81
C VAL A 548 25.03 -10.53 19.47
N ASN A 549 24.12 -10.56 18.51
CA ASN A 549 24.38 -10.88 17.11
C ASN A 549 24.54 -9.59 16.30
N THR A 550 25.19 -9.70 15.14
CA THR A 550 25.41 -8.57 14.20
C THR A 550 24.13 -8.06 13.55
N TRP A 551 23.05 -8.84 13.61
CA TRP A 551 21.70 -8.47 13.19
C TRP A 551 20.79 -8.04 14.34
N ASP A 552 21.25 -8.02 15.58
CA ASP A 552 20.42 -7.50 16.68
C ASP A 552 20.50 -5.96 16.66
N LEU A 553 19.37 -5.27 16.80
CA LEU A 553 19.37 -3.84 17.12
C LEU A 553 20.12 -3.59 18.45
N ASN A 554 20.64 -2.38 18.62
CA ASN A 554 21.14 -1.93 19.92
C ASN A 554 20.02 -2.09 20.97
N PRO A 555 20.26 -2.71 22.14
CA PRO A 555 19.21 -2.99 23.12
C PRO A 555 18.44 -1.76 23.63
N GLU A 556 19.09 -0.60 23.74
CA GLU A 556 18.42 0.64 24.16
C GLU A 556 17.47 1.15 23.06
N LEU A 557 17.90 1.03 21.80
CA LEU A 557 17.09 1.40 20.63
C LEU A 557 15.95 0.42 20.37
N ASP A 558 16.15 -0.90 20.52
CA ASP A 558 15.06 -1.89 20.40
C ASP A 558 13.98 -1.63 21.46
N GLN A 559 14.39 -1.35 22.71
CA GLN A 559 13.45 -0.99 23.77
C GLN A 559 12.66 0.29 23.45
N GLU A 560 13.31 1.32 22.90
CA GLU A 560 12.66 2.55 22.48
C GLU A 560 11.68 2.33 21.32
N ILE A 561 12.10 1.63 20.26
CA ILE A 561 11.25 1.35 19.09
C ILE A 561 10.04 0.49 19.47
N ARG A 562 10.21 -0.51 20.36
CA ARG A 562 9.09 -1.29 20.91
C ARG A 562 8.16 -0.42 21.76
N HIS A 563 8.67 0.55 22.51
CA HIS A 563 7.85 1.50 23.25
C HIS A 563 7.03 2.41 22.32
N LEU A 564 7.65 2.97 21.28
CA LEU A 564 6.97 3.80 20.28
C LEU A 564 5.90 3.02 19.50
N TYR A 565 6.17 1.74 19.19
CA TYR A 565 5.18 0.83 18.62
C TYR A 565 3.98 0.60 19.56
N GLU A 566 4.24 0.30 20.85
CA GLU A 566 3.18 0.16 21.86
C GLU A 566 2.37 1.43 22.06
N ASP A 567 2.98 2.60 21.89
CA ASP A 567 2.31 3.89 22.00
C ASP A 567 1.39 4.13 20.80
N GLY A 568 1.91 4.08 19.56
CA GLY A 568 1.09 4.19 18.35
C GLY A 568 -0.04 3.16 18.27
N ARG A 569 0.17 1.95 18.83
CA ARG A 569 -0.88 0.94 19.03
C ARG A 569 -2.01 1.39 19.95
N LYS A 570 -1.74 2.16 21.02
CA LYS A 570 -2.78 2.75 21.88
C LYS A 570 -3.52 3.86 21.14
N SER A 571 -2.79 4.68 20.39
CA SER A 571 -3.30 5.84 19.66
C SER A 571 -4.36 5.46 18.61
N ILE A 572 -4.22 4.30 17.94
CA ILE A 572 -5.26 3.70 17.08
C ILE A 572 -6.63 3.57 17.79
N TRP A 573 -6.63 3.17 19.05
CA TRP A 573 -7.84 2.91 19.84
C TRP A 573 -8.25 4.08 20.73
N ALA A 574 -7.54 5.22 20.65
CA ALA A 574 -7.91 6.44 21.34
C ALA A 574 -9.16 7.09 20.71
N GLU A 575 -10.06 7.57 21.56
CA GLU A 575 -11.25 8.33 21.17
C GLU A 575 -11.18 9.74 21.77
N LEU A 576 -11.81 10.73 21.12
CA LEU A 576 -11.87 12.09 21.66
C LEU A 576 -12.64 12.10 23.00
N PRO A 577 -12.09 12.71 24.07
CA PRO A 577 -12.77 12.81 25.35
C PRO A 577 -14.13 13.50 25.23
N ALA A 578 -15.12 13.07 26.02
CA ALA A 578 -16.47 13.69 26.01
C ALA A 578 -16.46 15.21 26.33
N THR A 579 -15.40 15.71 26.96
CA THR A 579 -15.18 17.14 27.23
C THR A 579 -14.61 17.92 26.05
N PHE A 580 -14.08 17.26 25.01
CA PHE A 580 -13.39 17.88 23.88
C PHE A 580 -14.28 18.87 23.13
N THR A 581 -15.46 18.45 22.67
CA THR A 581 -16.42 19.35 22.00
C THR A 581 -16.87 20.50 22.90
N SER A 582 -16.94 20.27 24.22
CA SER A 582 -17.32 21.32 25.18
C SER A 582 -16.23 22.38 25.38
N ALA A 583 -14.96 22.07 25.04
CA ALA A 583 -13.86 23.02 25.05
C ALA A 583 -13.82 23.92 23.79
N LEU A 584 -14.56 23.55 22.73
CA LEU A 584 -14.63 24.28 21.47
C LEU A 584 -15.91 25.14 21.41
N PRO A 585 -15.81 26.49 21.50
CA PRO A 585 -16.99 27.35 21.59
C PRO A 585 -17.94 27.19 20.40
N GLY A 586 -19.20 26.84 20.69
CA GLY A 586 -20.25 26.73 19.68
C GLY A 586 -20.11 25.54 18.72
N ALA A 587 -19.26 24.57 19.03
CA ALA A 587 -19.03 23.41 18.17
C ALA A 587 -20.30 22.56 17.93
N VAL A 588 -20.43 22.03 16.71
CA VAL A 588 -21.52 21.13 16.32
C VAL A 588 -20.98 19.70 16.21
N THR A 589 -21.53 18.77 16.99
CA THR A 589 -21.16 17.34 16.91
C THR A 589 -21.85 16.67 15.72
N VAL A 590 -21.07 15.89 14.98
CA VAL A 590 -21.49 15.02 13.88
C VAL A 590 -20.94 13.62 14.16
N VAL A 591 -21.72 12.59 13.85
CA VAL A 591 -21.26 11.18 13.90
C VAL A 591 -21.41 10.55 12.54
N THR A 592 -20.45 9.71 12.17
CA THR A 592 -20.43 8.96 10.90
C THR A 592 -21.35 7.75 10.94
N ALA A 593 -21.37 6.95 9.88
CA ALA A 593 -22.09 5.69 9.82
C ALA A 593 -21.40 4.54 10.61
N SER A 594 -20.18 4.76 11.10
CA SER A 594 -19.48 3.84 12.02
C SER A 594 -20.27 3.59 13.30
N LYS A 595 -20.45 2.32 13.64
CA LYS A 595 -21.21 1.92 14.86
C LYS A 595 -20.41 2.14 16.15
N ASP A 596 -19.11 1.88 16.09
CA ASP A 596 -18.14 1.99 17.17
C ASP A 596 -16.71 2.09 16.60
N ARG A 597 -15.71 2.22 17.48
CA ARG A 597 -14.29 2.35 17.08
C ARG A 597 -13.77 1.13 16.30
N SER A 598 -14.28 -0.07 16.55
CA SER A 598 -13.88 -1.28 15.82
C SER A 598 -14.43 -1.28 14.40
N ASP A 599 -15.71 -0.90 14.24
CA ASP A 599 -16.35 -0.73 12.93
C ASP A 599 -15.66 0.37 12.11
N TYR A 600 -15.28 1.48 12.75
CA TYR A 600 -14.50 2.56 12.13
C TYR A 600 -13.11 2.12 11.64
N ILE A 601 -12.41 1.30 12.42
CA ILE A 601 -11.06 0.79 12.09
C ILE A 601 -11.13 -0.26 10.97
N LEU A 602 -12.05 -1.23 11.08
CA LEU A 602 -12.12 -2.40 10.19
C LEU A 602 -12.94 -2.16 8.91
N HIS A 603 -13.83 -1.16 8.89
CA HIS A 603 -14.65 -0.82 7.73
C HIS A 603 -14.54 0.68 7.41
N PRO A 604 -13.44 1.14 6.77
CA PRO A 604 -13.20 2.56 6.49
C PRO A 604 -14.39 3.32 5.88
N PRO A 605 -15.17 2.78 4.91
CA PRO A 605 -16.34 3.47 4.34
C PRO A 605 -17.41 3.89 5.36
N SER A 606 -17.50 3.21 6.52
CA SER A 606 -18.42 3.61 7.59
C SER A 606 -18.07 4.99 8.17
N GLY A 607 -16.78 5.34 8.21
CA GLY A 607 -16.28 6.63 8.66
C GLY A 607 -16.24 7.71 7.57
N GLU A 608 -16.54 7.38 6.32
CA GLU A 608 -16.53 8.31 5.19
C GLU A 608 -17.85 9.06 5.02
N GLN A 609 -18.95 8.50 5.53
CA GLN A 609 -20.28 9.09 5.41
C GLN A 609 -20.79 9.55 6.77
N VAL A 610 -21.35 10.76 6.82
CA VAL A 610 -22.08 11.24 8.00
C VAL A 610 -23.42 10.51 8.12
N SER A 611 -23.85 10.22 9.35
CA SER A 611 -25.11 9.51 9.60
C SER A 611 -26.34 10.36 9.25
N GLU A 612 -27.47 9.72 8.95
CA GLU A 612 -28.75 10.40 8.69
C GLU A 612 -29.16 11.42 9.78
N PRO A 613 -29.06 11.14 11.10
CA PRO A 613 -29.34 12.14 12.13
C PRO A 613 -28.36 13.34 12.12
N ALA A 614 -27.13 13.13 11.67
CA ALA A 614 -26.15 14.21 11.53
C ALA A 614 -26.43 15.09 10.30
N LEU A 615 -26.99 14.54 9.23
CA LEU A 615 -27.42 15.33 8.05
C LEU A 615 -28.43 16.41 8.43
N ASP A 616 -29.38 16.12 9.32
CA ASP A 616 -30.36 17.12 9.78
C ASP A 616 -29.70 18.25 10.61
N SER A 617 -28.72 17.91 11.45
CA SER A 617 -27.91 18.90 12.17
C SER A 617 -27.09 19.79 11.23
N LEU A 618 -26.50 19.21 10.17
CA LEU A 618 -25.76 19.94 9.14
C LEU A 618 -26.68 20.83 8.28
N ARG A 619 -27.87 20.36 7.92
CA ARG A 619 -28.90 21.16 7.22
C ARG A 619 -29.34 22.35 8.07
N ALA A 620 -29.58 22.16 9.36
CA ALA A 620 -29.91 23.24 10.29
C ALA A 620 -28.76 24.26 10.44
N LEU A 621 -27.50 23.79 10.52
CA LEU A 621 -26.32 24.66 10.54
C LEU A 621 -26.19 25.48 9.27
N ARG A 622 -26.32 24.85 8.09
CA ARG A 622 -26.33 25.54 6.78
C ARG A 622 -27.38 26.66 6.74
N ASP A 623 -28.60 26.35 7.15
CA ASP A 623 -29.72 27.30 7.08
C ASP A 623 -29.50 28.48 8.04
N ALA A 624 -28.88 28.24 9.21
CA ALA A 624 -28.45 29.30 10.12
C ALA A 624 -27.27 30.14 9.60
N GLN A 625 -26.31 29.53 8.90
CA GLN A 625 -25.19 30.22 8.26
C GLN A 625 -25.61 31.05 7.04
N ALA A 626 -26.70 30.67 6.35
CA ALA A 626 -27.28 31.36 5.20
C ALA A 626 -26.26 31.73 4.09
N GLY A 627 -25.23 30.89 3.88
CA GLY A 627 -24.20 31.07 2.86
C GLY A 627 -23.23 32.25 3.08
N GLN A 628 -23.22 32.86 4.27
CA GLN A 628 -22.42 34.06 4.59
C GLN A 628 -20.90 33.79 4.71
N TYR A 629 -20.53 32.55 5.01
CA TYR A 629 -19.16 32.11 5.24
C TYR A 629 -18.60 31.40 3.99
N ASN A 630 -17.30 31.57 3.75
CA ASN A 630 -16.58 30.89 2.66
C ASN A 630 -15.57 29.84 3.13
N VAL A 631 -15.33 29.73 4.46
CA VAL A 631 -14.49 28.68 5.07
C VAL A 631 -15.23 28.05 6.26
N GLN A 632 -15.26 26.72 6.32
CA GLN A 632 -15.73 25.94 7.46
C GLN A 632 -14.60 25.04 7.98
N ILE A 633 -14.38 25.07 9.29
CA ILE A 633 -13.44 24.17 9.98
C ILE A 633 -14.19 22.91 10.40
N VAL A 634 -13.63 21.74 10.06
CA VAL A 634 -14.07 20.42 10.49
C VAL A 634 -12.92 19.78 11.25
N ILE A 635 -13.21 19.10 12.36
CA ILE A 635 -12.23 18.48 13.26
C ILE A 635 -12.68 17.03 13.50
N SER A 636 -11.83 16.05 13.25
CA SER A 636 -12.15 14.64 13.48
C SER A 636 -11.05 13.87 14.21
N ASP A 637 -11.46 12.93 15.05
CA ASP A 637 -10.58 12.01 15.77
C ASP A 637 -9.59 11.28 14.85
N GLY A 638 -10.04 10.91 13.66
CA GLY A 638 -9.22 10.17 12.71
C GLY A 638 -8.74 8.85 13.31
N LEU A 639 -7.55 8.39 12.89
CA LEU A 639 -6.92 7.20 13.47
C LEU A 639 -6.11 7.50 14.73
N ASN A 640 -5.98 8.76 15.16
CA ASN A 640 -5.23 9.14 16.35
C ASN A 640 -5.87 10.35 17.07
N ALA A 641 -6.65 10.09 18.13
CA ALA A 641 -7.25 11.17 18.91
C ALA A 641 -6.22 11.96 19.75
N PHE A 642 -5.09 11.36 20.15
CA PHE A 642 -4.05 12.05 20.93
C PHE A 642 -3.43 13.21 20.14
N ALA A 643 -3.28 13.04 18.82
CA ALA A 643 -2.81 14.09 17.93
C ALA A 643 -3.59 15.42 18.01
N LEU A 644 -4.85 15.39 18.46
CA LEU A 644 -5.67 16.58 18.66
C LEU A 644 -5.83 17.01 20.12
N THR A 645 -5.48 16.15 21.08
CA THR A 645 -5.68 16.39 22.52
C THR A 645 -4.41 16.64 23.30
N ASP A 646 -3.24 16.34 22.73
CA ASP A 646 -1.95 16.60 23.36
C ASP A 646 -1.67 18.11 23.50
N GLU A 647 -0.89 18.47 24.51
CA GLU A 647 -0.55 19.86 24.80
C GLU A 647 0.25 20.46 23.64
N GLY A 648 -0.03 21.71 23.27
CA GLY A 648 0.67 22.37 22.16
C GLY A 648 0.19 21.99 20.74
N HIS A 649 -0.77 21.07 20.58
CA HIS A 649 -1.26 20.65 19.25
C HIS A 649 -2.39 21.54 18.70
N LEU A 650 -3.65 21.14 18.89
CA LEU A 650 -4.80 21.74 18.20
C LEU A 650 -5.06 23.21 18.60
N ALA A 651 -4.84 23.57 19.86
CA ALA A 651 -5.13 24.90 20.36
C ALA A 651 -4.29 26.01 19.69
N PRO A 652 -2.93 25.97 19.68
CA PRO A 652 -2.13 26.98 18.98
C PRO A 652 -2.28 26.92 17.46
N TYR A 653 -2.59 25.74 16.88
CA TYR A 653 -2.96 25.64 15.47
C TYR A 653 -4.21 26.48 15.17
N LEU A 654 -5.30 26.28 15.92
CA LEU A 654 -6.55 27.01 15.72
C LEU A 654 -6.41 28.51 16.00
N GLU A 655 -5.67 28.91 17.04
CA GLU A 655 -5.42 30.33 17.32
C GLU A 655 -4.73 31.01 16.13
N ARG A 656 -3.66 30.39 15.62
CA ARG A 656 -2.92 30.92 14.48
C ARG A 656 -3.75 30.92 13.20
N LEU A 657 -4.45 29.82 12.90
CA LEU A 657 -5.26 29.66 11.70
C LEU A 657 -6.35 30.74 11.62
N HIS A 658 -7.06 31.01 12.72
CA HIS A 658 -8.08 32.08 12.74
C HIS A 658 -7.49 33.47 12.51
N SER A 659 -6.27 33.73 13.02
CA SER A 659 -5.57 35.00 12.79
C SER A 659 -5.19 35.17 11.31
N GLU A 660 -4.57 34.16 10.71
CA GLU A 660 -4.13 34.19 9.31
C GLU A 660 -5.32 34.23 8.34
N LEU A 661 -6.36 33.41 8.54
CA LEU A 661 -7.59 33.45 7.72
C LEU A 661 -8.27 34.83 7.75
N LYS A 662 -8.32 35.46 8.93
CA LYS A 662 -8.87 36.80 9.09
C LYS A 662 -8.00 37.88 8.45
N ALA A 663 -6.67 37.74 8.49
CA ALA A 663 -5.75 38.65 7.83
C ALA A 663 -5.85 38.57 6.30
N ALA A 664 -5.99 37.36 5.75
CA ALA A 664 -6.27 37.12 4.33
C ALA A 664 -7.70 37.54 3.90
N GLY A 665 -8.62 37.78 4.83
CA GLY A 665 -9.96 38.30 4.55
C GLY A 665 -11.06 37.24 4.39
N TYR A 666 -10.76 35.96 4.70
CA TYR A 666 -11.75 34.89 4.69
C TYR A 666 -12.84 35.08 5.76
N LYS A 667 -14.06 34.65 5.43
CA LYS A 667 -15.22 34.61 6.31
C LYS A 667 -15.36 33.20 6.86
N VAL A 668 -14.70 32.95 7.98
CA VAL A 668 -14.74 31.65 8.68
C VAL A 668 -16.06 31.51 9.44
N ALA A 669 -16.70 30.34 9.33
CA ALA A 669 -17.88 30.00 10.12
C ALA A 669 -17.52 29.91 11.62
N PRO A 670 -18.31 30.51 12.53
CA PRO A 670 -17.96 30.59 13.95
C PRO A 670 -18.19 29.29 14.73
N GLN A 671 -18.91 28.31 14.16
CA GLN A 671 -19.09 26.98 14.74
C GLN A 671 -18.15 25.98 14.03
N PRO A 672 -17.10 25.44 14.69
CA PRO A 672 -16.40 24.29 14.15
C PRO A 672 -17.29 23.05 14.20
N ILE A 673 -17.12 22.13 13.25
CA ILE A 673 -17.82 20.83 13.24
C ILE A 673 -16.87 19.78 13.82
N VAL A 674 -17.29 19.06 14.86
CA VAL A 674 -16.53 17.95 15.44
C VAL A 674 -17.15 16.64 15.00
N VAL A 675 -16.39 15.83 14.27
CA VAL A 675 -16.82 14.53 13.74
C VAL A 675 -16.20 13.41 14.58
N THR A 676 -17.04 12.56 15.16
CA THR A 676 -16.58 11.31 15.80
C THR A 676 -16.49 10.20 14.76
N SER A 677 -15.39 9.43 14.78
CA SER A 677 -15.07 8.38 13.81
C SER A 677 -15.06 8.88 12.36
N GLY A 678 -14.39 10.02 12.13
CA GLY A 678 -14.29 10.65 10.81
C GLY A 678 -13.14 10.12 9.95
N ARG A 679 -13.40 9.81 8.68
CA ARG A 679 -12.38 9.72 7.61
C ARG A 679 -12.39 11.01 6.79
N VAL A 680 -11.35 11.25 5.99
CA VAL A 680 -11.19 12.48 5.19
C VAL A 680 -12.45 12.82 4.37
N ARG A 681 -13.02 11.81 3.69
CA ARG A 681 -14.25 11.93 2.87
C ARG A 681 -15.50 12.39 3.65
N ALA A 682 -15.56 12.22 4.96
CA ALA A 682 -16.64 12.81 5.78
C ALA A 682 -16.63 14.34 5.69
N GLY A 683 -15.44 14.95 5.56
CA GLY A 683 -15.29 16.39 5.29
C GLY A 683 -15.84 16.79 3.91
N TYR A 684 -15.69 15.94 2.89
CA TYR A 684 -16.26 16.18 1.55
C TYR A 684 -17.79 16.10 1.61
N HIS A 685 -18.36 15.05 2.21
CA HIS A 685 -19.80 14.89 2.40
C HIS A 685 -20.41 16.05 3.23
N ILE A 686 -19.70 16.54 4.27
CA ILE A 686 -20.08 17.77 4.99
C ILE A 686 -20.12 18.98 4.04
N GLY A 687 -19.10 19.15 3.20
CA GLY A 687 -19.04 20.23 2.21
C GLY A 687 -20.19 20.18 1.19
N GLU A 688 -20.54 19.01 0.67
CA GLU A 688 -21.69 18.81 -0.22
C GLU A 688 -23.01 19.25 0.45
N VAL A 689 -23.23 18.86 1.71
CA VAL A 689 -24.45 19.19 2.47
C VAL A 689 -24.54 20.70 2.79
N LEU A 690 -23.42 21.32 3.18
CA LEU A 690 -23.37 22.75 3.52
C LEU A 690 -23.42 23.66 2.28
N TYR A 691 -22.77 23.26 1.18
CA TYR A 691 -22.51 24.18 0.07
C TYR A 691 -23.24 23.82 -1.23
N GLY A 692 -23.54 22.55 -1.51
CA GLY A 692 -24.11 22.13 -2.79
C GLY A 692 -25.47 22.77 -3.14
N SER A 693 -26.25 23.17 -2.14
CA SER A 693 -27.53 23.88 -2.32
C SER A 693 -27.42 25.41 -2.39
N LEU A 694 -26.22 26.00 -2.32
CA LEU A 694 -26.06 27.45 -2.42
C LEU A 694 -26.40 27.97 -3.84
N PRO A 695 -26.92 29.21 -3.97
CA PRO A 695 -27.39 29.74 -5.24
C PRO A 695 -26.27 30.24 -6.16
N ASP A 696 -25.16 30.75 -5.61
CA ASP A 696 -24.01 31.21 -6.39
C ASP A 696 -23.10 30.03 -6.74
N LYS A 697 -23.42 29.37 -7.86
CA LYS A 697 -22.69 28.20 -8.39
C LYS A 697 -21.22 28.48 -8.75
N GLY A 698 -20.89 29.72 -9.10
CA GLY A 698 -19.53 30.11 -9.46
C GLY A 698 -18.63 30.36 -8.25
N SER A 699 -19.21 30.70 -7.09
CA SER A 699 -18.43 30.95 -5.88
C SER A 699 -17.73 29.68 -5.36
N ARG A 700 -16.52 29.85 -4.83
CA ARG A 700 -15.78 28.79 -4.13
C ARG A 700 -16.14 28.76 -2.66
N ARG A 701 -16.07 27.57 -2.07
CA ARG A 701 -16.32 27.31 -0.64
C ARG A 701 -15.35 26.27 -0.13
N ALA A 702 -14.75 26.52 1.03
CA ALA A 702 -13.64 25.73 1.55
C ALA A 702 -14.03 24.93 2.81
N ILE A 703 -13.69 23.64 2.80
CA ILE A 703 -13.58 22.81 4.00
C ILE A 703 -12.10 22.73 4.38
N LEU A 704 -11.81 23.06 5.63
CA LEU A 704 -10.53 22.77 6.29
C LEU A 704 -10.77 21.62 7.27
N HIS A 705 -10.44 20.39 6.87
CA HIS A 705 -10.66 19.19 7.68
C HIS A 705 -9.38 18.80 8.43
N ILE A 706 -9.34 19.17 9.70
CA ILE A 706 -8.32 18.80 10.68
C ILE A 706 -8.62 17.38 11.16
N ILE A 707 -7.68 16.45 11.05
CA ILE A 707 -7.91 15.02 11.32
C ILE A 707 -6.67 14.35 11.92
N GLY A 708 -6.84 13.55 12.98
CA GLY A 708 -5.77 12.73 13.53
C GLY A 708 -5.25 11.70 12.52
N GLU A 709 -3.95 11.69 12.24
CA GLU A 709 -3.38 10.81 11.21
C GLU A 709 -3.38 9.34 11.63
N ARG A 710 -3.01 8.45 10.70
CA ARG A 710 -2.59 7.09 11.05
C ARG A 710 -1.33 7.24 11.91
N PRO A 711 -1.31 6.78 13.17
CA PRO A 711 -0.11 6.85 13.99
C PRO A 711 0.98 5.95 13.40
N GLY A 712 2.17 6.50 13.22
CA GLY A 712 3.41 5.75 13.12
C GLY A 712 4.02 5.50 14.50
N SER A 713 5.27 5.04 14.56
CA SER A 713 6.05 5.09 15.80
C SER A 713 6.77 6.44 15.84
N GLY A 714 6.52 7.27 16.86
CA GLY A 714 7.30 8.51 17.09
C GLY A 714 6.49 9.80 17.23
N HIS A 715 5.38 9.96 16.49
CA HIS A 715 4.64 11.24 16.44
C HIS A 715 3.12 11.07 16.57
N HIS A 716 2.51 11.90 17.41
CA HIS A 716 1.06 12.11 17.43
C HIS A 716 0.64 13.18 16.42
N ALA A 717 0.83 12.89 15.13
CA ALA A 717 0.58 13.83 14.06
C ALA A 717 -0.91 13.96 13.68
N PHE A 718 -1.33 15.17 13.32
CA PHE A 718 -2.59 15.43 12.62
C PHE A 718 -2.35 16.09 11.26
N SER A 719 -3.34 15.94 10.38
CA SER A 719 -3.35 16.49 9.02
C SER A 719 -4.43 17.54 8.87
N VAL A 720 -4.29 18.41 7.87
CA VAL A 720 -5.31 19.37 7.45
C VAL A 720 -5.56 19.22 5.96
N TYR A 721 -6.72 18.69 5.60
CA TYR A 721 -7.17 18.58 4.22
C TYR A 721 -7.93 19.85 3.81
N ILE A 722 -7.48 20.46 2.72
CA ILE A 722 -7.86 21.79 2.23
C ILE A 722 -8.61 21.59 0.91
N THR A 723 -9.94 21.70 0.96
CA THR A 723 -10.83 21.35 -0.16
C THR A 723 -11.66 22.57 -0.53
N ALA A 724 -11.38 23.19 -1.68
CA ALA A 724 -12.00 24.48 -2.06
C ALA A 724 -12.50 24.58 -3.52
N PRO A 725 -13.33 23.63 -4.02
CA PRO A 725 -13.95 23.73 -5.34
C PRO A 725 -15.11 24.74 -5.38
N THR A 726 -15.76 24.85 -6.53
CA THR A 726 -16.95 25.70 -6.70
C THR A 726 -18.19 25.06 -6.07
N VAL A 727 -19.19 25.89 -5.77
CA VAL A 727 -20.53 25.44 -5.34
C VAL A 727 -21.20 24.52 -6.39
N ASP A 728 -20.86 24.66 -7.67
CA ASP A 728 -21.34 23.73 -8.71
C ASP A 728 -20.76 22.31 -8.53
N THR A 729 -19.46 22.19 -8.25
CA THR A 729 -18.83 20.89 -7.95
C THR A 729 -19.36 20.32 -6.63
N TRP A 730 -19.52 21.14 -5.58
CA TRP A 730 -20.14 20.72 -4.32
C TRP A 730 -21.60 20.26 -4.48
N ALA A 731 -22.28 20.60 -5.59
CA ALA A 731 -23.65 20.15 -5.88
C ALA A 731 -23.69 18.77 -6.57
N GLN A 732 -22.55 18.24 -6.99
CA GLN A 732 -22.41 16.97 -7.70
C GLN A 732 -21.87 15.91 -6.72
N ALA A 733 -22.79 15.24 -6.02
CA ALA A 733 -22.45 14.27 -4.98
C ALA A 733 -21.46 13.20 -5.46
N GLY A 734 -20.40 12.97 -4.69
CA GLY A 734 -19.31 12.03 -5.03
C GLY A 734 -18.30 12.53 -6.07
N THR A 735 -18.37 13.80 -6.48
CA THR A 735 -17.40 14.41 -7.43
C THR A 735 -16.22 15.07 -6.73
N VAL A 736 -16.33 15.37 -5.43
CA VAL A 736 -15.23 15.96 -4.65
C VAL A 736 -14.39 14.85 -4.02
N ASP A 737 -13.12 14.77 -4.41
CA ASP A 737 -12.20 13.73 -3.97
C ASP A 737 -10.77 14.28 -3.71
N HIS A 738 -9.82 13.38 -3.46
CA HIS A 738 -8.43 13.66 -3.13
C HIS A 738 -7.66 14.38 -4.25
N ASP A 739 -8.03 14.19 -5.52
CA ASP A 739 -7.38 14.79 -6.71
C ASP A 739 -7.41 16.33 -6.69
N ILE A 740 -8.53 16.92 -6.29
CA ILE A 740 -8.73 18.37 -6.16
C ILE A 740 -8.46 18.90 -4.75
N THR A 741 -8.09 18.03 -3.81
CA THR A 741 -7.78 18.37 -2.41
C THR A 741 -6.27 18.61 -2.24
N ARG A 742 -5.87 19.48 -1.31
CA ARG A 742 -4.46 19.62 -0.88
C ARG A 742 -4.35 19.34 0.62
N VAL A 743 -3.17 19.00 1.10
CA VAL A 743 -2.95 18.59 2.50
C VAL A 743 -1.72 19.30 3.09
N VAL A 744 -1.79 19.58 4.38
CA VAL A 744 -0.63 19.81 5.25
C VAL A 744 -0.63 18.68 6.27
N SER A 745 0.41 17.85 6.30
CA SER A 745 0.51 16.63 7.11
C SER A 745 1.68 16.68 8.08
N GLY A 746 1.77 15.70 8.99
CA GLY A 746 2.86 15.59 9.95
C GLY A 746 2.82 16.67 11.04
N ILE A 747 1.64 17.23 11.34
CA ILE A 747 1.52 18.36 12.27
C ILE A 747 1.56 17.84 13.71
N ALA A 748 2.65 18.12 14.41
CA ALA A 748 2.89 17.78 15.81
C ALA A 748 3.88 18.77 16.44
N ASP A 749 3.95 18.83 17.76
CA ASP A 749 4.98 19.59 18.48
C ASP A 749 6.41 19.07 18.21
N THR A 750 6.53 17.77 17.92
CA THR A 750 7.76 17.03 17.58
C THR A 750 8.07 16.95 16.08
N ALA A 751 7.27 17.57 15.22
CA ALA A 751 7.45 17.52 13.76
C ALA A 751 7.12 18.88 13.11
N LEU A 752 6.15 18.97 12.20
CA LEU A 752 5.73 20.25 11.64
C LEU A 752 4.97 21.06 12.70
N VAL A 753 5.66 22.01 13.34
CA VAL A 753 5.12 22.80 14.46
C VAL A 753 3.75 23.40 14.10
N PRO A 754 2.70 23.24 14.93
CA PRO A 754 1.32 23.56 14.53
C PRO A 754 1.07 25.02 14.16
N SER A 755 1.81 25.97 14.76
CA SER A 755 1.71 27.39 14.40
C SER A 755 2.34 27.73 13.04
N THR A 756 3.24 26.89 12.52
CA THR A 756 3.78 26.99 11.16
C THR A 756 2.82 26.35 10.16
N ALA A 757 2.30 25.16 10.48
CA ALA A 757 1.30 24.45 9.65
C ALA A 757 0.05 25.31 9.36
N ALA A 758 -0.38 26.13 10.31
CA ALA A 758 -1.51 27.06 10.15
C ALA A 758 -1.25 28.14 9.08
N VAL A 759 -0.01 28.64 8.96
CA VAL A 759 0.37 29.61 7.90
C VAL A 759 0.35 28.92 6.54
N ASP A 760 0.93 27.73 6.47
CA ASP A 760 1.03 26.95 5.24
C ASP A 760 -0.35 26.52 4.74
N THR A 761 -1.28 26.22 5.65
CA THR A 761 -2.70 25.97 5.35
C THR A 761 -3.35 27.17 4.65
N VAL A 762 -3.18 28.39 5.17
CA VAL A 762 -3.76 29.59 4.54
C VAL A 762 -3.07 29.90 3.21
N ARG A 763 -1.74 29.77 3.13
CA ARG A 763 -0.98 29.94 1.89
C ARG A 763 -1.43 29.00 0.77
N ILE A 764 -1.78 27.75 1.11
CA ILE A 764 -2.34 26.79 0.14
C ILE A 764 -3.78 27.17 -0.21
N LEU A 765 -4.59 27.57 0.76
CA LEU A 765 -5.97 28.01 0.53
C LEU A 765 -6.04 29.22 -0.43
N GLU A 766 -5.15 30.21 -0.28
CA GLU A 766 -5.06 31.37 -1.17
C GLU A 766 -4.77 30.99 -2.62
N ARG A 767 -3.95 29.94 -2.86
CA ARG A 767 -3.68 29.41 -4.20
C ARG A 767 -4.91 28.72 -4.82
N LEU A 768 -5.72 28.05 -4.00
CA LEU A 768 -6.92 27.32 -4.44
C LEU A 768 -8.15 28.23 -4.63
N THR A 769 -8.30 29.21 -3.75
CA THR A 769 -9.40 30.17 -3.74
C THR A 769 -8.93 31.52 -3.18
N PRO A 770 -8.53 32.48 -4.02
CA PRO A 770 -8.34 33.85 -3.60
C PRO A 770 -9.59 34.38 -2.86
N PRO A 771 -9.42 35.18 -1.79
CA PRO A 771 -10.47 35.52 -0.81
C PRO A 771 -11.62 36.40 -1.34
#